data_AF-A0A915ZB37-F1
#
_entry.id   AF-A0A915ZB37-F1
#
_cell.length_a   1.000
_cell.length_b   1.000
_cell.length_c   1.000
_cell.angle_alpha   90.00
_cell.angle_beta   90.00
_cell.angle_gamma   90.00
#
_symmetry.space_group_name_H-M   'P 1'
#
loop_
_entity.id
_entity.type
_entity.pdbx_description
1 polymer ?
#
loop_
_entity_poly.entity_id
_entity_poly.type
_entity_poly.pdbx_seq_one_letter_code
_entity_poly.pdbx_strand_id
1 'polypeptide(L)'
;MAKKTDLAIEATTAVIDYTDTIISSVELTTSVVIPLSQFIPLIRDVSEIFSKVTDLYRSAQHNKNITMILMQRISTANISVNILQAREDLLTSIYYKSLQRLVQVLHNMIKFIEDITQYNTVQKFLGAKKIENGFKELCKEYDSSMTLLNFNLLVNFNTENEDKIVKEDVEQLVKFQEALVESMNDVKQNVFHTNDQMNSVVERISEMAITMHNMQSMMGSKKEDADQIQNKIDIIFRTDKLPFKDYEEADEISIRGERLRKYIQVKNKEEFAFKVVDQYHINKVKNQVTILMKLKDCQNIINFYGLTSDGFKTYLVTEWAEKGSLREYILNHEQNIDLKLKIKIAYDIAKGLNFLNSVKMVHRDIKSENILITHHDIAKITNFNFSRRFDDAAVYNAMPKENVRYSAPEMLRREITGEKEKIDKYSIKYDTKCEVHSFGILLWEIAERKIPYEQFKDFMEVTRKVVGGYREKFRAGTDIPKKYQDLVNKSVDSNPGSRPLFSRMLTDLQDIFRNLEAPTSRPISNIAPPVRKMTQSTIEAIEDCAINLDSDSFNTVWDSFDWMTLDKAIEYHKKDSSMDKQILYKCFDTYAEIGNPKAKYWKAYYISKGWSNLECSDREKHKLSVQLFKAAADYGDEYPDAQLRYATMVMQGKGVKPDKDEAIKYFLKAAKNGHLVAMFNVATYYYSIHENELGNYYMIIAANKGYEQAINYCKKKNISY
;
A
#
# COMPACT_ATOMS: atom_id res chain seq x y z
N MET A 1 -29.24 -56.92 39.21
CA MET A 1 -28.67 -55.55 39.07
C MET A 1 -28.89 -54.98 37.65
N ALA A 2 -30.02 -55.29 37.00
CA ALA A 2 -30.35 -54.84 35.64
C ALA A 2 -31.81 -54.33 35.54
N LYS A 3 -32.38 -53.87 36.67
CA LYS A 3 -33.73 -53.30 36.79
C LYS A 3 -33.74 -51.95 37.52
N LYS A 4 -32.56 -51.33 37.68
CA LYS A 4 -32.39 -50.03 38.36
C LYS A 4 -31.88 -48.91 37.44
N THR A 5 -31.61 -49.21 36.17
CA THR A 5 -31.11 -48.24 35.19
C THR A 5 -32.18 -47.73 34.21
N ASP A 6 -33.25 -48.50 33.96
CA ASP A 6 -34.32 -48.05 33.06
C ASP A 6 -35.30 -47.05 33.72
N LEU A 7 -35.30 -46.96 35.06
CA LEU A 7 -36.03 -45.92 35.81
C LEU A 7 -35.25 -44.62 35.97
N ALA A 8 -33.98 -44.57 35.56
CA ALA A 8 -33.17 -43.36 35.60
C ALA A 8 -33.28 -42.54 34.31
N ILE A 9 -33.56 -43.17 33.17
CA ILE A 9 -33.59 -42.52 31.84
C ILE A 9 -34.93 -41.79 31.59
N GLU A 10 -36.05 -42.28 32.12
CA GLU A 10 -37.30 -41.51 32.10
C GLU A 10 -37.27 -40.30 33.06
N ALA A 11 -36.42 -40.34 34.10
CA ALA A 11 -36.22 -39.20 34.99
C ALA A 11 -35.31 -38.11 34.38
N THR A 12 -34.25 -38.46 33.63
CA THR A 12 -33.40 -37.46 32.96
C THR A 12 -34.06 -36.80 31.76
N THR A 13 -34.94 -37.50 31.05
CA THR A 13 -35.64 -36.92 29.88
C THR A 13 -36.75 -35.95 30.29
N ALA A 14 -37.37 -36.13 31.47
CA ALA A 14 -38.27 -35.14 32.06
C ALA A 14 -37.55 -33.93 32.69
N VAL A 15 -36.28 -34.09 33.09
CA VAL A 15 -35.45 -32.99 33.62
C VAL A 15 -34.93 -32.10 32.48
N ILE A 16 -34.65 -32.64 31.29
CA ILE A 16 -34.17 -31.85 30.15
C ILE A 16 -35.25 -30.91 29.58
N ASP A 17 -36.51 -31.34 29.53
CA ASP A 17 -37.62 -30.48 29.07
C ASP A 17 -37.98 -29.39 30.12
N TYR A 18 -37.72 -29.65 31.41
CA TYR A 18 -37.83 -28.65 32.47
C TYR A 18 -36.64 -27.70 32.51
N THR A 19 -35.41 -28.15 32.17
CA THR A 19 -34.23 -27.27 32.12
C THR A 19 -34.19 -26.39 30.88
N ASP A 20 -34.68 -26.81 29.72
CA ASP A 20 -34.76 -25.92 28.54
C ASP A 20 -35.87 -24.86 28.69
N THR A 21 -36.94 -25.19 29.41
CA THR A 21 -37.98 -24.21 29.77
C THR A 21 -37.50 -23.27 30.90
N ILE A 22 -36.65 -23.76 31.81
CA ILE A 22 -36.06 -22.97 32.90
C ILE A 22 -34.86 -22.12 32.44
N ILE A 23 -34.03 -22.56 31.49
CA ILE A 23 -32.94 -21.73 30.93
C ILE A 23 -33.52 -20.60 30.06
N SER A 24 -34.64 -20.85 29.39
CA SER A 24 -35.44 -19.80 28.72
C SER A 24 -36.12 -18.82 29.70
N SER A 25 -36.41 -19.22 30.94
CA SER A 25 -37.14 -18.40 31.92
C SER A 25 -36.34 -17.89 33.12
N VAL A 26 -35.11 -18.35 33.35
CA VAL A 26 -34.28 -17.99 34.52
C VAL A 26 -33.06 -17.11 34.17
N GLU A 27 -32.56 -17.10 32.93
CA GLU A 27 -31.56 -16.09 32.50
C GLU A 27 -32.16 -14.79 31.95
N LEU A 28 -33.49 -14.62 32.04
CA LEU A 28 -34.17 -13.34 31.87
C LEU A 28 -34.11 -12.45 33.13
N THR A 29 -33.38 -12.88 34.17
CA THR A 29 -33.27 -12.12 35.42
C THR A 29 -31.88 -11.51 35.57
N THR A 30 -31.80 -10.21 35.26
CA THR A 30 -30.69 -9.25 35.47
C THR A 30 -29.58 -9.17 34.40
N SER A 31 -29.96 -9.18 33.12
CA SER A 31 -29.17 -8.44 32.12
C SER A 31 -29.21 -6.95 32.49
N VAL A 32 -28.17 -6.44 33.16
CA VAL A 32 -27.99 -5.00 33.33
C VAL A 32 -27.91 -4.39 31.93
N VAL A 33 -28.90 -3.57 31.60
CA VAL A 33 -28.94 -2.82 30.35
C VAL A 33 -27.82 -1.78 30.43
N ILE A 34 -26.85 -1.89 29.52
CA ILE A 34 -25.72 -0.96 29.47
C ILE A 34 -26.09 0.15 28.47
N PRO A 35 -25.97 1.44 28.84
CA PRO A 35 -26.27 2.53 27.93
C PRO A 35 -25.44 2.44 26.64
N LEU A 36 -26.05 2.74 25.49
CA LEU A 36 -25.36 2.79 24.19
C LEU A 36 -24.09 3.66 24.23
N SER A 37 -24.08 4.71 25.06
CA SER A 37 -22.92 5.58 25.26
C SER A 37 -21.65 4.83 25.67
N GLN A 38 -21.75 3.74 26.43
CA GLN A 38 -20.59 2.92 26.81
C GLN A 38 -20.08 2.06 25.64
N PHE A 39 -20.94 1.72 24.68
CA PHE A 39 -20.57 0.98 23.46
C PHE A 39 -19.92 1.90 22.40
N ILE A 40 -20.21 3.21 22.41
CA ILE A 40 -19.71 4.17 21.40
C ILE A 40 -18.18 4.15 21.25
N PRO A 41 -17.36 4.17 22.32
CA PRO A 41 -15.90 4.08 22.20
C PRO A 41 -15.47 2.80 21.47
N LEU A 42 -16.06 1.66 21.82
CA LEU A 42 -15.75 0.37 21.18
C LEU A 42 -16.14 0.38 19.69
N ILE A 43 -17.30 0.94 19.34
CA ILE A 43 -17.75 1.08 17.94
C ILE A 43 -16.77 1.95 17.14
N ARG A 44 -16.32 3.07 17.73
CA ARG A 44 -15.33 3.96 17.13
C ARG A 44 -13.99 3.24 16.92
N ASP A 45 -13.52 2.50 17.92
CA ASP A 45 -12.28 1.76 17.84
C ASP A 45 -12.32 0.74 16.69
N VAL A 46 -13.44 0.01 16.51
CA VAL A 46 -13.62 -0.89 15.34
C VAL A 46 -13.52 -0.13 14.01
N SER A 47 -14.12 1.05 13.92
CA SER A 47 -14.07 1.89 12.71
C SER A 47 -12.66 2.42 12.42
N GLU A 48 -11.92 2.83 13.45
CA GLU A 48 -10.53 3.27 13.34
C GLU A 48 -9.60 2.11 12.91
N ILE A 49 -9.80 0.92 13.49
CA ILE A 49 -9.08 -0.30 13.08
C ILE A 49 -9.35 -0.59 11.60
N PHE A 50 -10.60 -0.53 11.15
CA PHE A 50 -10.95 -0.76 9.74
C PHE A 50 -10.29 0.25 8.79
N SER A 51 -10.30 1.54 9.15
CA SER A 51 -9.62 2.57 8.35
C SER A 51 -8.13 2.30 8.26
N LYS A 52 -7.48 2.00 9.39
CA LYS A 52 -6.04 1.76 9.45
C LYS A 52 -5.63 0.50 8.67
N VAL A 53 -6.42 -0.58 8.76
CA VAL A 53 -6.21 -1.80 7.96
C VAL A 53 -6.39 -1.55 6.47
N THR A 54 -7.33 -0.69 6.08
CA THR A 54 -7.50 -0.30 4.67
C THR A 54 -6.24 0.38 4.11
N ASP A 55 -5.60 1.24 4.91
CA ASP A 55 -4.36 1.91 4.50
C ASP A 55 -3.15 0.96 4.50
N LEU A 56 -3.08 0.03 5.45
CA LEU A 56 -2.08 -1.05 5.46
C LEU A 56 -2.23 -1.95 4.24
N TYR A 57 -3.45 -2.34 3.87
CA TYR A 57 -3.72 -3.14 2.67
C TYR A 57 -3.30 -2.44 1.38
N ARG A 58 -3.55 -1.13 1.28
CA ARG A 58 -3.14 -0.31 0.12
C ARG A 58 -1.63 -0.22 -0.02
N SER A 59 -0.91 -0.18 1.10
CA SER A 59 0.55 -0.05 1.15
C SER A 59 1.31 -1.39 1.28
N ALA A 60 0.59 -2.50 1.42
CA ALA A 60 1.17 -3.84 1.59
C ALA A 60 2.01 -4.27 0.39
N GLN A 61 3.26 -4.66 0.66
CA GLN A 61 4.17 -5.22 -0.35
C GLN A 61 4.08 -6.75 -0.40
N HIS A 62 3.80 -7.39 0.74
CA HIS A 62 3.71 -8.84 0.89
C HIS A 62 2.39 -9.23 1.57
N ASN A 63 2.03 -10.51 1.46
CA ASN A 63 0.88 -11.12 2.15
C ASN A 63 -0.45 -10.36 1.91
N LYS A 64 -0.63 -9.87 0.68
CA LYS A 64 -1.76 -9.00 0.32
C LYS A 64 -3.09 -9.75 0.35
N ASN A 65 -3.10 -11.04 0.00
CA ASN A 65 -4.31 -11.83 0.03
C ASN A 65 -4.69 -12.21 1.47
N ILE A 66 -3.71 -12.58 2.30
CA ILE A 66 -3.91 -12.78 3.75
C ILE A 66 -4.48 -11.49 4.37
N THR A 67 -3.88 -10.34 4.05
CA THR A 67 -4.36 -9.03 4.53
C THR A 67 -5.77 -8.73 4.03
N MET A 68 -6.09 -9.07 2.78
CA MET A 68 -7.43 -8.89 2.21
C MET A 68 -8.48 -9.69 2.98
N ILE A 69 -8.20 -10.97 3.30
CA ILE A 69 -9.13 -11.82 4.05
C ILE A 69 -9.37 -11.25 5.45
N LEU A 70 -8.30 -10.88 6.17
CA LEU A 70 -8.44 -10.26 7.49
C LEU A 70 -9.16 -8.91 7.42
N MET A 71 -8.88 -8.10 6.39
CA MET A 71 -9.60 -6.84 6.15
C MET A 71 -11.09 -7.07 5.88
N GLN A 72 -11.46 -8.12 5.13
CA GLN A 72 -12.87 -8.48 4.92
C GLN A 72 -13.55 -8.86 6.23
N ARG A 73 -12.88 -9.64 7.09
CA ARG A 73 -13.37 -9.98 8.44
C ARG A 73 -13.56 -8.73 9.30
N ILE A 74 -12.56 -7.85 9.36
CA ILE A 74 -12.65 -6.57 10.07
C ILE A 74 -13.76 -5.68 9.49
N SER A 75 -13.96 -5.66 8.17
CA SER A 75 -15.06 -4.96 7.51
C SER A 75 -16.42 -5.50 7.94
N THR A 76 -16.57 -6.83 7.99
CA THR A 76 -17.81 -7.48 8.44
C THR A 76 -18.08 -7.13 9.91
N ALA A 77 -17.09 -7.23 10.79
CA ALA A 77 -17.23 -6.79 12.18
C ALA A 77 -17.60 -5.31 12.28
N ASN A 78 -16.99 -4.44 11.47
CA ASN A 78 -17.34 -3.02 11.44
C ASN A 78 -18.79 -2.78 11.02
N ILE A 79 -19.30 -3.50 10.02
CA ILE A 79 -20.72 -3.44 9.62
C ILE A 79 -21.61 -3.93 10.76
N SER A 80 -21.30 -5.10 11.34
CA SER A 80 -22.06 -5.70 12.43
C SER A 80 -22.15 -4.80 13.66
N VAL A 81 -21.03 -4.23 14.08
CA VAL A 81 -20.94 -3.34 15.24
C VAL A 81 -21.67 -2.01 14.99
N ASN A 82 -21.69 -1.53 13.75
CA ASN A 82 -22.51 -0.37 13.38
C ASN A 82 -24.02 -0.67 13.38
N ILE A 83 -24.46 -1.93 13.24
CA ILE A 83 -25.88 -2.31 13.38
C ILE A 83 -26.38 -2.17 14.83
N LEU A 84 -25.48 -2.20 15.82
CA LEU A 84 -25.83 -1.95 17.24
C LEU A 84 -26.50 -0.60 17.47
N GLN A 85 -26.20 0.37 16.60
CA GLN A 85 -26.83 1.69 16.62
C GLN A 85 -28.35 1.66 16.37
N ALA A 86 -28.87 0.55 15.84
CA ALA A 86 -30.26 0.37 15.45
C ALA A 86 -31.00 -0.71 16.26
N ARG A 87 -30.33 -1.39 17.20
CA ARG A 87 -30.81 -2.60 17.91
C ARG A 87 -30.70 -2.44 19.43
N GLU A 88 -31.74 -1.89 20.05
CA GLU A 88 -31.82 -1.67 21.52
C GLU A 88 -31.80 -3.00 22.31
N ASP A 89 -32.24 -4.10 21.70
CA ASP A 89 -32.28 -5.46 22.26
C ASP A 89 -30.90 -6.06 22.57
N LEU A 90 -29.83 -5.53 21.96
CA LEU A 90 -28.47 -6.06 22.09
C LEU A 90 -27.65 -5.33 23.17
N LEU A 91 -28.19 -4.33 23.86
CA LEU A 91 -27.46 -3.48 24.82
C LEU A 91 -27.35 -4.11 26.23
N THR A 92 -26.87 -5.34 26.30
CA THR A 92 -26.73 -6.09 27.56
C THR A 92 -25.29 -6.13 28.05
N SER A 93 -25.07 -6.35 29.35
CA SER A 93 -23.72 -6.53 29.90
C SER A 93 -22.94 -7.70 29.27
N ILE A 94 -23.63 -8.78 28.92
CA ILE A 94 -23.05 -9.93 28.22
C ILE A 94 -22.55 -9.49 26.84
N TYR A 95 -23.38 -8.74 26.12
CA TYR A 95 -23.05 -8.23 24.80
C TYR A 95 -21.87 -7.26 24.82
N TYR A 96 -21.83 -6.38 25.82
CA TYR A 96 -20.73 -5.45 26.03
C TYR A 96 -19.39 -6.17 26.21
N LYS A 97 -19.34 -7.18 27.08
CA LYS A 97 -18.13 -8.01 27.28
C LYS A 97 -17.72 -8.74 26.01
N SER A 98 -18.68 -9.29 25.27
CA SER A 98 -18.43 -9.94 23.98
C SER A 98 -17.88 -8.96 22.94
N LEU A 99 -18.35 -7.70 22.92
CA LEU A 99 -17.84 -6.67 22.02
C LEU A 99 -16.41 -6.25 22.40
N GLN A 100 -16.10 -6.11 23.69
CA GLN A 100 -14.73 -5.86 24.14
C GLN A 100 -13.77 -6.96 23.68
N ARG A 101 -14.20 -8.23 23.79
CA ARG A 101 -13.43 -9.37 23.28
C ARG A 101 -13.20 -9.28 21.77
N LEU A 102 -14.24 -8.93 20.99
CA LEU A 102 -14.10 -8.72 19.56
C LEU A 102 -13.09 -7.60 19.25
N VAL A 103 -13.21 -6.44 19.90
CA VAL A 103 -12.27 -5.30 19.72
C VAL A 103 -10.82 -5.73 19.98
N GLN A 104 -10.59 -6.53 21.03
CA GLN A 104 -9.26 -7.08 21.31
C GLN A 104 -8.74 -7.99 20.19
N VAL A 105 -9.59 -8.88 19.66
CA VAL A 105 -9.23 -9.73 18.51
C VAL A 105 -8.91 -8.88 17.28
N LEU A 106 -9.69 -7.83 17.00
CA LEU A 106 -9.41 -6.92 15.88
C LEU A 106 -8.10 -6.15 16.08
N HIS A 107 -7.75 -5.78 17.31
CA HIS A 107 -6.44 -5.23 17.64
C HIS A 107 -5.29 -6.22 17.41
N ASN A 108 -5.50 -7.50 17.73
CA ASN A 108 -4.52 -8.55 17.43
C ASN A 108 -4.37 -8.73 15.91
N MET A 109 -5.47 -8.70 15.16
CA MET A 109 -5.47 -8.79 13.70
C MET A 109 -4.71 -7.63 13.05
N ILE A 110 -4.96 -6.38 13.46
CA ILE A 110 -4.23 -5.24 12.87
C ILE A 110 -2.74 -5.30 13.17
N LYS A 111 -2.34 -5.70 14.38
CA LYS A 111 -0.93 -5.89 14.74
C LYS A 111 -0.28 -6.98 13.88
N PHE A 112 -0.99 -8.08 13.65
CA PHE A 112 -0.53 -9.14 12.75
C PHE A 112 -0.40 -8.64 11.30
N ILE A 113 -1.39 -7.90 10.79
CA ILE A 113 -1.35 -7.28 9.46
C ILE A 113 -0.15 -6.33 9.33
N GLU A 114 0.07 -5.45 10.30
CA GLU A 114 1.26 -4.57 10.33
C GLU A 114 2.53 -5.39 10.21
N ASP A 115 2.62 -6.50 10.96
CA ASP A 115 3.82 -7.30 10.99
C ASP A 115 4.07 -8.05 9.66
N ILE A 116 3.04 -8.57 9.00
CA ILE A 116 3.18 -9.37 7.76
C ILE A 116 3.21 -8.55 6.47
N THR A 117 2.75 -7.30 6.48
CA THR A 117 2.61 -6.48 5.25
C THR A 117 3.90 -5.79 4.83
N GLN A 118 4.82 -5.57 5.77
CA GLN A 118 6.11 -4.90 5.56
C GLN A 118 7.28 -5.85 5.82
N TYR A 119 8.25 -5.89 4.90
CA TYR A 119 9.37 -6.83 4.99
C TYR A 119 10.23 -6.65 6.27
N ASN A 120 10.34 -5.42 6.78
CA ASN A 120 11.10 -5.12 7.99
C ASN A 120 10.42 -5.55 9.29
N THR A 121 9.15 -5.98 9.27
CA THR A 121 8.44 -6.50 10.46
C THR A 121 8.15 -8.01 10.37
N VAL A 122 8.28 -8.59 9.16
CA VAL A 122 8.26 -10.04 8.91
C VAL A 122 9.36 -10.77 9.72
N GLN A 123 10.37 -10.05 10.21
CA GLN A 123 11.37 -10.51 11.19
C GLN A 123 10.77 -11.27 12.40
N LYS A 124 9.57 -10.92 12.86
CA LYS A 124 8.89 -11.65 13.96
C LYS A 124 8.46 -13.07 13.56
N PHE A 125 8.25 -13.27 12.26
CA PHE A 125 7.83 -14.52 11.65
C PHE A 125 9.02 -15.16 10.93
N LEU A 126 9.95 -15.71 11.72
CA LEU A 126 11.13 -16.52 11.29
C LEU A 126 10.77 -17.82 10.52
N GLY A 127 9.59 -17.89 9.91
CA GLY A 127 9.13 -19.01 9.11
C GLY A 127 7.70 -18.83 8.60
N ALA A 128 7.49 -19.18 7.34
CA ALA A 128 6.21 -19.41 6.66
C ALA A 128 5.10 -19.99 7.58
N LYS A 129 5.48 -21.01 8.37
CA LYS A 129 4.59 -21.73 9.28
C LYS A 129 4.06 -20.88 10.44
N LYS A 130 4.81 -19.86 10.90
CA LYS A 130 4.33 -18.93 11.93
C LYS A 130 3.28 -17.97 11.39
N ILE A 131 3.40 -17.53 10.13
CA ILE A 131 2.38 -16.69 9.47
C ILE A 131 1.10 -17.52 9.27
N GLU A 132 1.24 -18.75 8.76
CA GLU A 132 0.11 -19.66 8.57
C GLU A 132 -0.62 -19.93 9.90
N ASN A 133 0.13 -20.30 10.95
CA ASN A 133 -0.46 -20.57 12.27
C ASN A 133 -1.11 -19.31 12.88
N GLY A 134 -0.43 -18.17 12.85
CA GLY A 134 -0.95 -16.92 13.40
C GLY A 134 -2.22 -16.44 12.67
N PHE A 135 -2.28 -16.59 11.34
CA PHE A 135 -3.49 -16.32 10.58
C PHE A 135 -4.64 -17.23 11.00
N LYS A 136 -4.39 -18.54 11.11
CA LYS A 136 -5.41 -19.53 11.49
C LYS A 136 -5.95 -19.29 12.90
N GLU A 137 -5.06 -18.99 13.85
CA GLU A 137 -5.44 -18.66 15.24
C GLU A 137 -6.32 -17.42 15.30
N LEU A 138 -5.94 -16.34 14.60
CA LEU A 138 -6.72 -15.09 14.55
C LEU A 138 -8.09 -15.29 13.92
N CYS A 139 -8.20 -16.04 12.83
CA CYS A 139 -9.49 -16.36 12.21
C CYS A 139 -10.39 -17.13 13.19
N LYS A 140 -9.83 -18.11 13.91
CA LYS A 140 -10.57 -18.88 14.92
C LYS A 140 -11.06 -18.00 16.09
N GLU A 141 -10.21 -17.10 16.59
CA GLU A 141 -10.58 -16.14 17.65
C GLU A 141 -11.69 -15.19 17.20
N TYR A 142 -11.62 -14.72 15.96
CA TYR A 142 -12.64 -13.86 15.36
C TYR A 142 -13.96 -14.58 15.20
N ASP A 143 -13.96 -15.78 14.61
CA ASP A 143 -15.18 -16.57 14.37
C ASP A 143 -15.87 -16.91 15.70
N SER A 144 -15.09 -17.25 16.72
CA SER A 144 -15.59 -17.47 18.08
C SER A 144 -16.24 -16.20 18.65
N SER A 145 -15.60 -15.04 18.48
CA SER A 145 -16.11 -13.75 18.99
C SER A 145 -17.37 -13.30 18.26
N MET A 146 -17.43 -13.49 16.94
CA MET A 146 -18.61 -13.15 16.11
C MET A 146 -19.81 -14.05 16.40
N THR A 147 -19.57 -15.34 16.68
CA THR A 147 -20.61 -16.30 17.09
C THR A 147 -21.22 -15.91 18.44
N LEU A 148 -20.39 -15.54 19.41
CA LEU A 148 -20.83 -15.07 20.74
C LEU A 148 -21.70 -13.80 20.67
N LEU A 149 -21.45 -12.94 19.68
CA LEU A 149 -22.24 -11.73 19.44
C LEU A 149 -23.51 -11.98 18.62
N ASN A 150 -23.76 -13.22 18.20
CA ASN A 150 -24.87 -13.65 17.34
C ASN A 150 -25.03 -12.78 16.07
N PHE A 151 -23.92 -12.23 15.57
CA PHE A 151 -23.87 -11.47 14.33
C PHE A 151 -23.86 -12.43 13.14
N ASN A 152 -24.94 -13.16 12.93
CA ASN A 152 -25.12 -14.01 11.75
C ASN A 152 -25.48 -13.16 10.52
N LEU A 153 -24.58 -12.26 10.13
CA LEU A 153 -24.53 -11.76 8.76
C LEU A 153 -23.82 -12.83 7.94
N LEU A 154 -24.56 -13.45 7.02
CA LEU A 154 -24.13 -14.52 6.11
C LEU A 154 -22.92 -14.12 5.24
N VAL A 155 -21.72 -14.12 5.82
CA VAL A 155 -20.45 -14.16 5.07
C VAL A 155 -19.80 -15.48 5.40
N ASN A 156 -20.01 -16.47 4.54
CA ASN A 156 -19.47 -17.80 4.71
C ASN A 156 -18.00 -17.80 4.24
N PHE A 157 -17.06 -17.63 5.16
CA PHE A 157 -15.63 -17.72 4.88
C PHE A 157 -15.25 -19.18 4.61
N ASN A 158 -14.94 -19.52 3.37
CA ASN A 158 -14.59 -20.89 2.98
C ASN A 158 -13.14 -21.21 3.39
N THR A 159 -12.98 -21.99 4.45
CA THR A 159 -11.69 -22.39 5.02
C THR A 159 -10.77 -23.11 4.02
N GLU A 160 -11.29 -23.91 3.09
CA GLU A 160 -10.47 -24.60 2.08
C GLU A 160 -9.87 -23.62 1.05
N ASN A 161 -10.63 -22.59 0.67
CA ASN A 161 -10.14 -21.53 -0.23
C ASN A 161 -9.15 -20.61 0.50
N GLU A 162 -9.40 -20.28 1.76
CA GLU A 162 -8.48 -19.49 2.59
C GLU A 162 -7.13 -20.20 2.76
N ASP A 163 -7.11 -21.51 3.04
CA ASP A 163 -5.89 -22.30 3.18
C ASP A 163 -5.03 -22.30 1.90
N LYS A 164 -5.66 -22.39 0.73
CA LYS A 164 -4.97 -22.30 -0.55
C LYS A 164 -4.34 -20.91 -0.74
N ILE A 165 -5.11 -19.85 -0.46
CA ILE A 165 -4.66 -18.46 -0.59
C ILE A 165 -3.50 -18.15 0.36
N VAL A 166 -3.57 -18.62 1.60
CA VAL A 166 -2.50 -18.45 2.60
C VAL A 166 -1.23 -19.15 2.13
N LYS A 167 -1.33 -20.39 1.62
CA LYS A 167 -0.18 -21.11 1.06
C LYS A 167 0.46 -20.35 -0.09
N GLU A 168 -0.33 -19.79 -1.00
CA GLU A 168 0.19 -19.01 -2.13
C GLU A 168 0.95 -17.74 -1.70
N ASP A 169 0.45 -17.00 -0.70
CA ASP A 169 1.13 -15.80 -0.17
C ASP A 169 2.42 -16.17 0.59
N VAL A 170 2.35 -17.24 1.39
CA VAL A 170 3.49 -17.76 2.14
C VAL A 170 4.59 -18.28 1.21
N GLU A 171 4.24 -19.03 0.16
CA GLU A 171 5.20 -19.52 -0.85
C GLU A 171 5.90 -18.36 -1.56
N GLN A 172 5.18 -17.27 -1.87
CA GLN A 172 5.80 -16.08 -2.47
C GLN A 172 6.79 -15.41 -1.53
N LEU A 173 6.48 -15.35 -0.24
CA LEU A 173 7.39 -14.80 0.76
C LEU A 173 8.64 -15.65 0.91
N VAL A 174 8.51 -16.97 0.93
CA VAL A 174 9.65 -17.91 0.95
C VAL A 174 10.52 -17.70 -0.27
N LYS A 175 9.95 -17.68 -1.49
CA LYS A 175 10.70 -17.42 -2.72
C LYS A 175 11.42 -16.07 -2.69
N PHE A 176 10.77 -15.04 -2.14
CA PHE A 176 11.41 -13.73 -1.97
C PHE A 176 12.62 -13.80 -1.03
N GLN A 177 12.49 -14.49 0.10
CA GLN A 177 13.58 -14.68 1.05
C GLN A 177 14.71 -15.53 0.45
N GLU A 178 14.40 -16.59 -0.30
CA GLU A 178 15.40 -17.41 -1.00
C GLU A 178 16.22 -16.56 -1.95
N ALA A 179 15.55 -15.70 -2.72
CA ALA A 179 16.22 -14.84 -3.68
C ALA A 179 17.09 -13.75 -3.01
N LEU A 180 16.78 -13.36 -1.77
CA LEU A 180 17.67 -12.51 -0.97
C LEU A 180 18.91 -13.27 -0.49
N VAL A 181 18.77 -14.54 -0.11
CA VAL A 181 19.92 -15.40 0.20
C VAL A 181 20.81 -15.58 -1.03
N GLU A 182 20.23 -15.86 -2.20
CA GLU A 182 20.95 -15.92 -3.47
C GLU A 182 21.67 -14.61 -3.82
N SER A 183 21.15 -13.46 -3.37
CA SER A 183 21.80 -12.15 -3.62
C SER A 183 23.06 -11.92 -2.77
N MET A 184 23.22 -12.63 -1.65
CA MET A 184 24.35 -12.50 -0.73
C MET A 184 25.36 -13.66 -0.82
N ASN A 185 24.95 -14.86 -1.23
CA ASN A 185 25.80 -16.06 -1.27
C ASN A 185 26.07 -16.56 -2.70
N ASP A 186 27.28 -17.07 -2.96
CA ASP A 186 27.72 -17.52 -4.30
C ASP A 186 26.95 -18.77 -4.73
N VAL A 187 26.31 -18.70 -5.90
CA VAL A 187 25.44 -19.74 -6.47
C VAL A 187 26.26 -20.91 -7.06
N LYS A 188 27.36 -21.29 -6.42
CA LYS A 188 28.15 -22.47 -6.79
C LYS A 188 27.85 -23.71 -5.97
N GLN A 189 27.06 -23.60 -4.90
CA GLN A 189 26.56 -24.78 -4.21
C GLN A 189 25.03 -24.80 -4.29
N ASN A 190 24.49 -25.83 -4.95
CA ASN A 190 23.11 -26.29 -4.82
C ASN A 190 22.86 -26.76 -3.37
N VAL A 191 22.99 -25.88 -2.40
CA VAL A 191 22.70 -26.16 -1.00
C VAL A 191 21.26 -25.79 -0.79
N PHE A 192 20.45 -26.78 -0.41
CA PHE A 192 19.20 -26.53 0.28
C PHE A 192 19.50 -25.62 1.47
N HIS A 193 19.16 -24.33 1.37
CA HIS A 193 19.35 -23.40 2.48
C HIS A 193 18.51 -23.87 3.66
N THR A 194 19.14 -24.10 4.81
CA THR A 194 18.38 -24.39 6.03
C THR A 194 17.64 -23.13 6.45
N ASN A 195 16.49 -23.29 7.10
CA ASN A 195 15.67 -22.18 7.60
C ASN A 195 16.50 -21.24 8.50
N ASP A 196 17.51 -21.78 9.19
CA ASP A 196 18.43 -21.02 10.06
C ASP A 196 19.42 -20.12 9.28
N GLN A 197 19.96 -20.60 8.16
CA GLN A 197 20.84 -19.79 7.30
C GLN A 197 20.06 -18.62 6.67
N MET A 198 18.84 -18.91 6.24
CA MET A 198 17.91 -17.93 5.68
C MET A 198 17.57 -16.86 6.71
N ASN A 199 17.26 -17.25 7.94
CA ASN A 199 17.01 -16.34 9.05
C ASN A 199 18.21 -15.43 9.37
N SER A 200 19.44 -15.98 9.37
CA SER A 200 20.66 -15.19 9.60
C SER A 200 20.90 -14.13 8.51
N VAL A 201 20.64 -14.47 7.24
CA VAL A 201 20.73 -13.51 6.13
C VAL A 201 19.69 -12.40 6.26
N VAL A 202 18.44 -12.77 6.57
CA VAL A 202 17.35 -11.81 6.80
C VAL A 202 17.68 -10.87 7.97
N GLU A 203 18.29 -11.38 9.04
CA GLU A 203 18.75 -10.58 10.19
C GLU A 203 19.83 -9.58 9.79
N ARG A 204 20.85 -9.99 9.02
CA ARG A 204 21.89 -9.08 8.49
C ARG A 204 21.31 -7.98 7.60
N ILE A 205 20.41 -8.32 6.68
CA ILE A 205 19.71 -7.35 5.82
C ILE A 205 18.90 -6.36 6.66
N SER A 206 18.32 -6.85 7.76
CA SER A 206 17.55 -6.04 8.69
C SER A 206 18.41 -5.06 9.47
N GLU A 207 19.56 -5.51 10.00
CA GLU A 207 20.55 -4.65 10.62
C GLU A 207 21.05 -3.57 9.64
N MET A 208 21.27 -3.96 8.38
CA MET A 208 21.63 -3.03 7.32
C MET A 208 20.53 -1.99 7.10
N ALA A 209 19.26 -2.39 7.04
CA ALA A 209 18.13 -1.47 6.89
C ALA A 209 18.00 -0.48 8.08
N ILE A 210 18.18 -0.96 9.31
CA ILE A 210 18.19 -0.11 10.53
C ILE A 210 19.37 0.85 10.50
N THR A 211 20.55 0.36 10.11
CA THR A 211 21.74 1.20 9.99
C THR A 211 21.53 2.29 8.94
N MET A 212 20.99 1.94 7.77
CA MET A 212 20.62 2.91 6.72
C MET A 212 19.61 3.93 7.24
N HIS A 213 18.67 3.51 8.11
CA HIS A 213 17.71 4.41 8.73
C HIS A 213 18.39 5.48 9.60
N ASN A 214 19.34 5.06 10.44
CA ASN A 214 19.97 5.93 11.44
C ASN A 214 21.03 6.89 10.85
N MET A 215 21.60 6.57 9.68
CA MET A 215 22.65 7.36 9.03
C MET A 215 22.25 8.81 8.73
N GLN A 216 20.97 9.11 8.53
CA GLN A 216 20.52 10.46 8.20
C GLN A 216 20.67 11.46 9.34
N SER A 217 20.64 10.99 10.59
CA SER A 217 20.89 11.85 11.75
C SER A 217 22.33 12.38 11.80
N MET A 218 23.28 11.69 11.17
CA MET A 218 24.70 12.07 11.13
C MET A 218 25.11 12.95 9.94
N MET A 219 24.21 13.16 8.96
CA MET A 219 24.54 13.79 7.66
C MET A 219 24.16 15.29 7.57
N GLY A 220 24.00 15.96 8.70
CA GLY A 220 23.65 17.39 8.80
C GLY A 220 24.72 18.36 8.27
N SER A 221 24.44 18.95 7.11
CA SER A 221 24.71 20.34 6.64
C SER A 221 25.97 21.13 7.07
N LYS A 222 27.17 20.54 7.21
CA LYS A 222 28.42 21.33 7.15
C LYS A 222 29.26 20.95 5.94
N LYS A 223 29.84 21.96 5.27
CA LYS A 223 30.94 21.77 4.32
C LYS A 223 32.11 21.23 5.13
N GLU A 224 32.53 20.00 4.84
CA GLU A 224 33.66 19.36 5.50
C GLU A 224 34.74 19.13 4.46
N ASP A 225 35.99 19.38 4.83
CA ASP A 225 37.15 19.26 3.94
C ASP A 225 37.50 17.79 3.67
N ALA A 226 38.16 17.51 2.55
CA ALA A 226 38.51 16.14 2.11
C ALA A 226 39.23 15.31 3.21
N ASP A 227 40.08 15.94 4.02
CA ASP A 227 40.78 15.28 5.14
C ASP A 227 39.85 14.91 6.30
N GLN A 228 38.80 15.70 6.58
CA GLN A 228 37.80 15.34 7.58
C GLN A 228 36.91 14.20 7.10
N ILE A 229 36.68 14.12 5.78
CA ILE A 229 35.92 13.04 5.15
C ILE A 229 36.73 11.77 5.20
N GLN A 230 38.02 11.84 4.83
CA GLN A 230 38.94 10.72 4.95
C GLN A 230 39.04 10.27 6.41
N ASN A 231 39.15 11.18 7.38
CA ASN A 231 39.16 10.82 8.81
C ASN A 231 37.86 10.16 9.26
N LYS A 232 36.69 10.63 8.83
CA LYS A 232 35.40 9.97 9.15
C LYS A 232 35.30 8.60 8.50
N ILE A 233 35.75 8.47 7.26
CA ILE A 233 35.79 7.20 6.53
C ILE A 233 36.78 6.25 7.21
N ASP A 234 37.99 6.69 7.55
CA ASP A 234 39.01 5.94 8.28
C ASP A 234 38.56 5.52 9.69
N ILE A 235 37.79 6.36 10.40
CA ILE A 235 37.16 6.01 11.68
C ILE A 235 36.16 4.86 11.50
N ILE A 236 35.46 4.81 10.35
CA ILE A 236 34.50 3.75 10.02
C ILE A 236 35.23 2.51 9.45
N PHE A 237 36.35 2.68 8.73
CA PHE A 237 37.24 1.64 8.20
C PHE A 237 38.42 1.35 9.13
N ARG A 238 38.15 1.04 10.39
CA ARG A 238 39.18 0.78 11.42
C ARG A 238 40.14 -0.41 11.15
N THR A 239 40.15 -1.01 9.97
CA THR A 239 40.97 -2.19 9.69
C THR A 239 41.94 -2.11 8.51
N ASP A 240 41.68 -1.42 7.38
CA ASP A 240 42.68 -1.37 6.30
C ASP A 240 42.62 -0.06 5.48
N LYS A 241 43.64 0.79 5.58
CA LYS A 241 43.84 1.90 4.63
C LYS A 241 44.37 1.34 3.31
N LEU A 242 43.82 1.75 2.17
CA LEU A 242 44.29 1.38 0.83
C LEU A 242 45.44 2.31 0.40
N PRO A 243 46.73 1.94 0.57
CA PRO A 243 47.84 2.84 0.27
C PRO A 243 47.99 2.92 -1.26
N PHE A 244 47.93 4.13 -1.83
CA PHE A 244 48.02 4.29 -3.29
C PHE A 244 49.29 3.67 -3.89
N LYS A 245 50.39 3.66 -3.13
CA LYS A 245 51.67 3.07 -3.52
C LYS A 245 51.63 1.56 -3.76
N ASP A 246 50.61 0.88 -3.26
CA ASP A 246 50.44 -0.56 -3.43
C ASP A 246 49.77 -0.91 -4.78
N TYR A 247 49.52 0.09 -5.63
CA TYR A 247 48.82 -0.04 -6.90
C TYR A 247 49.63 0.56 -8.05
N GLU A 248 49.68 -0.16 -9.16
CA GLU A 248 50.31 0.27 -10.41
C GLU A 248 49.24 0.49 -11.48
N GLU A 249 49.31 1.59 -12.22
CA GLU A 249 48.37 1.86 -13.33
C GLU A 249 48.64 0.87 -14.48
N ALA A 250 47.58 0.27 -15.02
CA ALA A 250 47.69 -0.62 -16.18
C ALA A 250 47.89 0.18 -17.49
N ASP A 251 48.33 -0.49 -18.56
CA ASP A 251 48.63 0.13 -19.87
C ASP A 251 47.50 1.02 -20.43
N GLU A 252 47.87 1.99 -21.29
CA GLU A 252 46.99 3.04 -21.89
C GLU A 252 45.69 2.51 -22.52
N ILE A 253 45.63 1.24 -22.93
CA ILE A 253 44.45 0.57 -23.50
C ILE A 253 43.32 0.38 -22.44
N SER A 254 43.63 0.56 -21.15
CA SER A 254 42.71 0.32 -20.03
C SER A 254 41.97 1.58 -19.53
N ILE A 255 42.00 2.68 -20.30
CA ILE A 255 41.32 3.93 -19.98
C ILE A 255 39.85 3.84 -20.43
N ARG A 256 38.90 4.02 -19.50
CA ARG A 256 37.46 4.06 -19.81
C ARG A 256 36.85 5.42 -19.48
N GLY A 257 36.61 6.22 -20.51
CA GLY A 257 36.18 7.60 -20.36
C GLY A 257 37.23 8.48 -19.65
N GLU A 258 36.84 9.72 -19.32
CA GLU A 258 37.79 10.72 -18.81
C GLU A 258 38.29 10.42 -17.38
N ARG A 259 37.51 9.70 -16.57
CA ARG A 259 37.69 9.66 -15.11
C ARG A 259 37.91 8.27 -14.50
N LEU A 260 37.87 7.19 -15.29
CA LEU A 260 38.09 5.83 -14.81
C LEU A 260 39.43 5.30 -15.34
N ARG A 261 40.22 4.71 -14.46
CA ARG A 261 41.50 4.07 -14.76
C ARG A 261 41.55 2.69 -14.13
N LYS A 262 42.26 1.76 -14.78
CA LYS A 262 42.52 0.42 -14.25
C LYS A 262 43.84 0.43 -13.49
N TYR A 263 43.83 -0.09 -12.27
CA TYR A 263 45.02 -0.29 -11.45
C TYR A 263 45.14 -1.75 -11.06
N ILE A 264 46.38 -2.22 -10.90
CA ILE A 264 46.70 -3.58 -10.46
C ILE A 264 47.42 -3.48 -9.12
N GLN A 265 46.94 -4.22 -8.13
CA GLN A 265 47.59 -4.25 -6.82
C GLN A 265 48.90 -5.05 -6.92
N VAL A 266 49.99 -4.48 -6.40
CA VAL A 266 51.35 -5.00 -6.55
C VAL A 266 51.50 -6.40 -5.93
N LYS A 267 50.86 -6.63 -4.77
CA LYS A 267 51.05 -7.83 -3.95
C LYS A 267 50.37 -9.09 -4.50
N ASN A 268 49.11 -8.99 -4.91
CA ASN A 268 48.26 -10.12 -5.32
C ASN A 268 47.89 -10.07 -6.82
N LYS A 269 48.27 -9.01 -7.53
CA LYS A 269 47.94 -8.78 -8.94
C LYS A 269 46.43 -8.74 -9.24
N GLU A 270 45.62 -8.38 -8.24
CA GLU A 270 44.20 -8.13 -8.42
C GLU A 270 43.94 -6.80 -9.15
N GLU A 271 42.85 -6.74 -9.90
CA GLU A 271 42.50 -5.60 -10.75
C GLU A 271 41.41 -4.72 -10.10
N PHE A 272 41.63 -3.41 -10.15
CA PHE A 272 40.79 -2.41 -9.50
C PHE A 272 40.43 -1.28 -10.47
N ALA A 273 39.26 -0.69 -10.28
CA ALA A 273 38.82 0.49 -10.99
C ALA A 273 38.96 1.72 -10.08
N PHE A 274 39.78 2.68 -10.51
CA PHE A 274 40.00 3.94 -9.81
C PHE A 274 39.23 5.04 -10.52
N LYS A 275 38.20 5.55 -9.85
CA LYS A 275 37.37 6.64 -10.37
C LYS A 275 37.72 7.95 -9.68
N VAL A 276 38.15 8.95 -10.45
CA VAL A 276 38.48 10.28 -9.91
C VAL A 276 37.23 10.92 -9.27
N VAL A 277 37.38 11.36 -8.02
CA VAL A 277 36.36 12.09 -7.27
C VAL A 277 36.60 13.59 -7.43
N ASP A 278 35.59 14.29 -7.95
CA ASP A 278 35.60 15.74 -8.04
C ASP A 278 35.32 16.38 -6.67
N GLN A 279 36.24 17.22 -6.19
CA GLN A 279 36.15 17.90 -4.90
C GLN A 279 34.89 18.77 -4.78
N TYR A 280 34.34 19.29 -5.89
CA TYR A 280 33.09 20.07 -5.87
C TYR A 280 31.85 19.23 -5.54
N HIS A 281 31.92 17.91 -5.68
CA HIS A 281 30.80 16.99 -5.51
C HIS A 281 30.95 16.05 -4.30
N ILE A 282 31.78 16.44 -3.34
CA ILE A 282 32.19 15.58 -2.22
C ILE A 282 31.02 15.04 -1.40
N ASN A 283 29.94 15.83 -1.23
CA ASN A 283 28.74 15.37 -0.50
C ASN A 283 27.96 14.28 -1.26
N LYS A 284 28.00 14.26 -2.60
CA LYS A 284 27.39 13.17 -3.38
C LYS A 284 28.21 11.88 -3.23
N VAL A 285 29.53 12.02 -3.19
CA VAL A 285 30.45 10.89 -2.99
C VAL A 285 30.33 10.30 -1.59
N LYS A 286 30.14 11.12 -0.55
CA LYS A 286 29.84 10.64 0.81
C LYS A 286 28.66 9.68 0.84
N ASN A 287 27.52 10.10 0.29
CA ASN A 287 26.31 9.27 0.26
C ASN A 287 26.56 7.96 -0.47
N GLN A 288 27.19 8.01 -1.64
CA GLN A 288 27.53 6.82 -2.42
C GLN A 288 28.46 5.86 -1.64
N VAL A 289 29.52 6.38 -1.04
CA VAL A 289 30.49 5.58 -0.26
C VAL A 289 29.79 4.90 0.90
N THR A 290 29.02 5.65 1.69
CA THR A 290 28.29 5.11 2.84
C THR A 290 27.33 4.01 2.45
N ILE A 291 26.63 4.17 1.33
CA ILE A 291 25.72 3.15 0.79
C ILE A 291 26.51 1.91 0.37
N LEU A 292 27.49 2.06 -0.51
CA LEU A 292 28.29 0.94 -1.03
C LEU A 292 29.00 0.16 0.09
N MET A 293 29.49 0.83 1.13
CA MET A 293 30.08 0.17 2.30
C MET A 293 29.13 -0.80 2.99
N LYS A 294 27.85 -0.44 3.08
CA LYS A 294 26.85 -1.28 3.75
C LYS A 294 26.34 -2.36 2.83
N LEU A 295 26.34 -2.13 1.53
CA LEU A 295 25.86 -3.08 0.52
C LEU A 295 26.96 -4.01 -0.03
N LYS A 296 28.17 -3.97 0.53
CA LYS A 296 29.36 -4.72 0.07
C LYS A 296 29.17 -6.23 0.00
N ASP A 297 28.23 -6.77 0.76
CA ASP A 297 27.96 -8.21 0.84
C ASP A 297 26.99 -8.68 -0.26
N CYS A 298 26.44 -7.78 -1.08
CA CYS A 298 25.55 -8.13 -2.18
C CYS A 298 26.35 -8.32 -3.48
N GLN A 299 26.18 -9.47 -4.12
CA GLN A 299 26.96 -9.86 -5.30
C GLN A 299 26.61 -9.07 -6.55
N ASN A 300 25.35 -8.67 -6.68
CA ASN A 300 24.83 -7.91 -7.82
C ASN A 300 24.94 -6.40 -7.60
N ILE A 301 25.71 -5.97 -6.60
CA ILE A 301 26.13 -4.59 -6.37
C ILE A 301 27.65 -4.54 -6.55
N ILE A 302 28.15 -3.47 -7.15
CA ILE A 302 29.58 -3.31 -7.37
C ILE A 302 30.36 -3.32 -6.04
N ASN A 303 31.40 -4.14 -5.97
CA ASN A 303 32.27 -4.22 -4.80
C ASN A 303 33.04 -2.91 -4.65
N PHE A 304 32.89 -2.30 -3.48
CA PHE A 304 33.59 -1.08 -3.10
C PHE A 304 34.66 -1.41 -2.07
N TYR A 305 35.90 -1.01 -2.36
CA TYR A 305 37.04 -1.31 -1.50
C TYR A 305 37.40 -0.14 -0.58
N GLY A 306 37.17 1.10 -1.03
CA GLY A 306 37.48 2.29 -0.22
C GLY A 306 37.82 3.52 -1.06
N LEU A 307 38.35 4.53 -0.39
CA LEU A 307 38.96 5.70 -1.02
C LEU A 307 40.48 5.63 -0.90
N THR A 308 41.18 6.11 -1.92
CA THR A 308 42.64 6.30 -1.88
C THR A 308 43.03 7.63 -2.52
N SER A 309 44.25 8.08 -2.30
CA SER A 309 44.75 9.35 -2.83
C SER A 309 46.24 9.27 -3.17
N ASP A 310 46.60 9.90 -4.28
CA ASP A 310 48.00 10.10 -4.71
C ASP A 310 48.60 11.41 -4.19
N GLY A 311 47.87 12.15 -3.34
CA GLY A 311 48.24 13.47 -2.83
C GLY A 311 47.67 14.65 -3.63
N PHE A 312 47.22 14.44 -4.88
CA PHE A 312 46.63 15.47 -5.72
C PHE A 312 45.16 15.20 -6.04
N LYS A 313 44.82 13.93 -6.23
CA LYS A 313 43.48 13.45 -6.55
C LYS A 313 43.01 12.43 -5.51
N THR A 314 41.70 12.37 -5.32
CA THR A 314 41.04 11.33 -4.54
C THR A 314 40.35 10.38 -5.51
N TYR A 315 40.51 9.08 -5.26
CA TYR A 315 39.96 8.01 -6.07
C TYR A 315 38.97 7.19 -5.26
N LEU A 316 37.82 6.90 -5.87
CA LEU A 316 36.89 5.87 -5.42
C LEU A 316 37.33 4.54 -6.03
N VAL A 317 37.66 3.57 -5.17
CA VAL A 317 38.17 2.26 -5.58
C VAL A 317 37.06 1.22 -5.56
N THR A 318 36.78 0.64 -6.71
CA THR A 318 35.83 -0.47 -6.87
C THR A 318 36.49 -1.64 -7.60
N GLU A 319 35.80 -2.78 -7.69
CA GLU A 319 36.26 -3.87 -8.57
C GLU A 319 36.30 -3.40 -10.03
N TRP A 320 37.21 -3.98 -10.79
CA TRP A 320 37.27 -3.80 -12.23
C TRP A 320 36.29 -4.74 -12.93
N ALA A 321 35.35 -4.17 -13.69
CA ALA A 321 34.40 -4.94 -14.49
C ALA A 321 34.90 -5.07 -15.93
N GLU A 322 35.47 -6.21 -16.30
CA GLU A 322 36.27 -6.40 -17.51
C GLU A 322 35.50 -6.14 -18.80
N LYS A 323 34.18 -6.36 -18.82
CA LYS A 323 33.34 -6.18 -20.02
C LYS A 323 32.70 -4.79 -20.12
N GLY A 324 32.99 -3.90 -19.17
CA GLY A 324 32.51 -2.51 -19.18
C GLY A 324 31.09 -2.36 -18.69
N SER A 325 30.50 -1.22 -19.02
CA SER A 325 29.07 -0.98 -18.79
C SER A 325 28.23 -1.84 -19.72
N LEU A 326 27.00 -2.16 -19.33
CA LEU A 326 26.06 -2.90 -20.15
C LEU A 326 25.74 -2.15 -21.46
N ARG A 327 25.75 -0.80 -21.43
CA ARG A 327 25.66 0.03 -22.64
C ARG A 327 26.78 -0.28 -23.62
N GLU A 328 28.03 -0.21 -23.18
CA GLU A 328 29.20 -0.54 -24.00
C GLU A 328 29.18 -2.00 -24.44
N TYR A 329 28.78 -2.89 -23.54
CA TYR A 329 28.67 -4.33 -23.80
C TYR A 329 27.69 -4.63 -24.94
N ILE A 330 26.50 -4.01 -24.91
CA ILE A 330 25.47 -4.15 -25.95
C ILE A 330 25.93 -3.59 -27.30
N LEU A 331 26.64 -2.45 -27.31
CA LEU A 331 27.06 -1.76 -28.54
C LEU A 331 28.32 -2.39 -29.19
N ASN A 332 29.26 -2.87 -28.40
CA ASN A 332 30.58 -3.30 -28.89
C ASN A 332 30.66 -4.77 -29.31
N HIS A 333 29.70 -5.62 -28.93
CA HIS A 333 29.76 -7.07 -29.23
C HIS A 333 29.12 -7.41 -30.57
N GLU A 334 29.96 -7.64 -31.59
CA GLU A 334 29.56 -8.18 -32.90
C GLU A 334 29.02 -9.62 -32.80
N GLN A 335 29.47 -10.40 -31.80
CA GLN A 335 28.89 -11.70 -31.50
C GLN A 335 27.55 -11.56 -30.78
N ASN A 336 26.56 -12.31 -31.24
CA ASN A 336 25.19 -12.24 -30.75
C ASN A 336 25.14 -12.62 -29.25
N ILE A 337 24.80 -11.67 -28.37
CA ILE A 337 24.47 -11.98 -26.97
C ILE A 337 23.31 -12.98 -27.01
N ASP A 338 23.58 -14.22 -26.59
CA ASP A 338 22.59 -15.28 -26.68
C ASP A 338 21.42 -15.02 -25.72
N LEU A 339 20.30 -15.70 -25.99
CA LEU A 339 19.08 -15.50 -25.22
C LEU A 339 19.29 -15.80 -23.72
N LYS A 340 20.09 -16.82 -23.41
CA LYS A 340 20.38 -17.24 -22.04
C LYS A 340 21.13 -16.15 -21.29
N LEU A 341 22.16 -15.54 -21.88
CA LEU A 341 22.92 -14.47 -21.27
C LEU A 341 22.09 -13.21 -21.08
N LYS A 342 21.23 -12.84 -22.03
CA LYS A 342 20.28 -11.71 -21.86
C LYS A 342 19.41 -11.88 -20.61
N ILE A 343 18.85 -13.09 -20.44
CA ILE A 343 17.98 -13.38 -19.30
C ILE A 343 18.79 -13.49 -18.00
N LYS A 344 20.02 -14.01 -18.05
CA LYS A 344 20.95 -14.00 -16.91
C LYS A 344 21.25 -12.59 -16.44
N ILE A 345 21.61 -11.68 -17.36
CA ILE A 345 21.88 -10.26 -17.04
C ILE A 345 20.65 -9.61 -16.41
N ALA A 346 19.47 -9.83 -17.01
CA ALA A 346 18.21 -9.33 -16.46
C ALA A 346 17.94 -9.87 -15.03
N TYR A 347 18.17 -11.17 -14.82
CA TYR A 347 18.02 -11.82 -13.52
C TYR A 347 19.00 -11.28 -12.47
N ASP A 348 20.26 -11.08 -12.85
CA ASP A 348 21.29 -10.50 -11.98
C ASP A 348 20.93 -9.06 -11.54
N ILE A 349 20.46 -8.22 -12.46
CA ILE A 349 19.99 -6.88 -12.12
C ILE A 349 18.78 -6.95 -11.18
N ALA A 350 17.84 -7.86 -11.42
CA ALA A 350 16.67 -8.05 -10.57
C ALA A 350 17.06 -8.43 -9.12
N LYS A 351 18.07 -9.30 -8.93
CA LYS A 351 18.60 -9.65 -7.60
C LYS A 351 19.11 -8.42 -6.86
N GLY A 352 19.91 -7.60 -7.53
CA GLY A 352 20.43 -6.34 -6.96
C GLY A 352 19.31 -5.36 -6.58
N LEU A 353 18.33 -5.15 -7.45
CA LEU A 353 17.19 -4.26 -7.18
C LEU A 353 16.28 -4.77 -6.05
N ASN A 354 16.08 -6.09 -6.00
CA ASN A 354 15.31 -6.73 -4.93
C ASN A 354 15.96 -6.55 -3.56
N PHE A 355 17.29 -6.66 -3.53
CA PHE A 355 18.08 -6.37 -2.34
C PHE A 355 18.02 -4.89 -1.93
N LEU A 356 18.10 -3.95 -2.87
CA LEU A 356 17.91 -2.53 -2.55
C LEU A 356 16.53 -2.24 -1.96
N ASN A 357 15.49 -2.85 -2.53
CA ASN A 357 14.13 -2.73 -2.01
C ASN A 357 14.00 -3.28 -0.58
N SER A 358 14.66 -4.40 -0.25
CA SER A 358 14.59 -4.99 1.09
C SER A 358 15.26 -4.11 2.16
N VAL A 359 16.30 -3.37 1.80
CA VAL A 359 16.94 -2.36 2.67
C VAL A 359 16.31 -0.97 2.56
N LYS A 360 15.14 -0.84 1.93
CA LYS A 360 14.36 0.41 1.81
C LYS A 360 15.09 1.52 1.04
N MET A 361 15.94 1.14 0.10
CA MET A 361 16.75 2.04 -0.72
C MET A 361 16.26 2.04 -2.16
N VAL A 362 16.16 3.24 -2.75
CA VAL A 362 15.97 3.43 -4.19
C VAL A 362 17.28 3.94 -4.80
N HIS A 363 17.65 3.41 -5.96
CA HIS A 363 18.82 3.79 -6.74
C HIS A 363 18.62 5.10 -7.51
N ARG A 364 17.43 5.30 -8.10
CA ARG A 364 17.02 6.49 -8.88
C ARG A 364 17.72 6.76 -10.21
N ASP A 365 18.73 5.97 -10.57
CA ASP A 365 19.48 6.10 -11.83
C ASP A 365 19.68 4.74 -12.50
N ILE A 366 18.61 3.96 -12.63
CA ILE A 366 18.66 2.62 -13.27
C ILE A 366 18.65 2.77 -14.79
N LYS A 367 19.78 2.43 -15.42
CA LYS A 367 20.04 2.48 -16.86
C LYS A 367 21.26 1.62 -17.21
N SER A 368 21.43 1.30 -18.49
CA SER A 368 22.50 0.39 -18.95
C SER A 368 23.92 0.92 -18.74
N GLU A 369 24.11 2.24 -18.65
CA GLU A 369 25.40 2.84 -18.30
C GLU A 369 25.81 2.58 -16.84
N ASN A 370 24.85 2.30 -15.97
CA ASN A 370 25.05 2.07 -14.53
C ASN A 370 24.96 0.59 -14.15
N ILE A 371 24.97 -0.31 -15.12
CA ILE A 371 25.15 -1.74 -14.92
C ILE A 371 26.53 -2.11 -15.46
N LEU A 372 27.36 -2.76 -14.66
CA LEU A 372 28.68 -3.24 -15.05
C LEU A 372 28.66 -4.76 -15.25
N ILE A 373 29.39 -5.23 -16.26
CA ILE A 373 29.50 -6.66 -16.59
C ILE A 373 30.92 -7.15 -16.30
N THR A 374 31.03 -8.16 -15.45
CA THR A 374 32.32 -8.80 -15.13
C THR A 374 32.72 -9.83 -16.19
N HIS A 375 33.96 -10.33 -16.14
CA HIS A 375 34.43 -11.39 -17.04
C HIS A 375 33.58 -12.66 -16.97
N HIS A 376 33.02 -12.97 -15.79
CA HIS A 376 32.09 -14.08 -15.55
C HIS A 376 30.63 -13.79 -15.97
N ASP A 377 30.40 -12.74 -16.76
CA ASP A 377 29.07 -12.34 -17.24
C ASP A 377 28.09 -12.02 -16.10
N ILE A 378 28.60 -11.57 -14.95
CA ILE A 378 27.76 -11.19 -13.81
C ILE A 378 27.42 -9.71 -13.95
N ALA A 379 26.14 -9.38 -13.90
CA ALA A 379 25.69 -8.00 -13.92
C ALA A 379 25.66 -7.41 -12.50
N LYS A 380 26.27 -6.23 -12.34
CA LYS A 380 26.38 -5.52 -11.07
C LYS A 380 25.92 -4.07 -11.19
N ILE A 381 25.10 -3.63 -10.24
CA ILE A 381 24.60 -2.24 -10.17
C ILE A 381 25.69 -1.33 -9.60
N THR A 382 25.91 -0.18 -10.22
CA THR A 382 26.86 0.85 -9.79
C THR A 382 26.24 2.25 -9.82
N ASN A 383 26.99 3.26 -9.38
CA ASN A 383 26.63 4.69 -9.41
C ASN A 383 25.47 5.09 -8.48
N PHE A 384 25.67 4.88 -7.18
CA PHE A 384 24.71 5.22 -6.11
C PHE A 384 24.65 6.71 -5.73
N ASN A 385 25.14 7.61 -6.60
CA ASN A 385 25.19 9.05 -6.33
C ASN A 385 23.83 9.70 -6.07
N PHE A 386 22.76 9.13 -6.64
CA PHE A 386 21.39 9.62 -6.49
C PHE A 386 20.57 8.80 -5.48
N SER A 387 21.13 7.73 -4.95
CA SER A 387 20.41 6.75 -4.13
C SER A 387 20.01 7.30 -2.77
N ARG A 388 18.80 6.97 -2.32
CA ARG A 388 18.16 7.48 -1.07
C ARG A 388 17.14 6.50 -0.50
N ARG A 389 16.62 6.77 0.69
CA ARG A 389 15.49 6.01 1.25
C ARG A 389 14.16 6.51 0.67
N PHE A 390 13.15 5.66 0.65
CA PHE A 390 11.83 6.02 0.09
C PHE A 390 11.04 7.00 0.98
N ASP A 391 11.31 7.05 2.27
CA ASP A 391 10.63 7.88 3.27
C ASP A 391 11.21 9.31 3.37
N ASP A 392 12.31 9.58 2.67
CA ASP A 392 12.99 10.87 2.71
C ASP A 392 12.14 12.02 2.17
N ALA A 393 12.02 13.07 2.97
CA ALA A 393 11.25 14.25 2.65
C ALA A 393 11.77 14.96 1.38
N ALA A 394 10.94 14.95 0.33
CA ALA A 394 10.62 16.06 -0.58
C ALA A 394 11.73 16.95 -1.17
N VAL A 395 13.02 16.60 -1.11
CA VAL A 395 14.05 17.36 -1.84
C VAL A 395 14.02 16.92 -3.30
N TYR A 396 13.20 17.63 -4.08
CA TYR A 396 13.27 17.60 -5.53
C TYR A 396 14.68 18.03 -5.95
N ASN A 397 15.51 17.05 -6.33
CA ASN A 397 16.64 17.31 -7.19
C ASN A 397 16.16 17.12 -8.62
N ALA A 398 16.31 18.15 -9.45
CA ALA A 398 16.02 18.08 -10.88
C ALA A 398 16.67 16.82 -11.46
N MET A 399 15.88 16.04 -12.18
CA MET A 399 16.36 14.83 -12.80
C MET A 399 17.39 15.22 -13.87
N PRO A 400 18.54 14.52 -13.98
CA PRO A 400 19.45 14.76 -15.08
C PRO A 400 18.69 14.56 -16.40
N LYS A 401 18.76 15.54 -17.31
CA LYS A 401 18.06 15.48 -18.62
C LYS A 401 18.37 14.21 -19.40
N GLU A 402 19.55 13.65 -19.18
CA GLU A 402 20.05 12.40 -19.76
C GLU A 402 19.26 11.15 -19.32
N ASN A 403 18.51 11.22 -18.22
CA ASN A 403 17.78 10.08 -17.64
C ASN A 403 16.31 9.97 -18.11
N VAL A 404 15.85 10.91 -18.94
CA VAL A 404 14.46 10.98 -19.41
C VAL A 404 14.00 9.66 -20.06
N ARG A 405 14.89 8.98 -20.79
CA ARG A 405 14.61 7.72 -21.50
C ARG A 405 14.19 6.56 -20.59
N TYR A 406 14.59 6.56 -19.32
CA TYR A 406 14.25 5.50 -18.36
C TYR A 406 13.15 5.92 -17.39
N SER A 407 12.70 7.17 -17.47
CA SER A 407 11.90 7.79 -16.43
C SER A 407 10.42 7.48 -16.55
N ALA A 408 9.78 7.26 -15.41
CA ALA A 408 8.35 6.98 -15.34
C ALA A 408 7.50 8.21 -15.74
N PRO A 409 6.33 8.02 -16.36
CA PRO A 409 5.50 9.11 -16.87
C PRO A 409 5.06 10.09 -15.77
N GLU A 410 4.79 9.63 -14.56
CA GLU A 410 4.41 10.46 -13.41
C GLU A 410 5.55 11.39 -12.95
N MET A 411 6.81 11.01 -13.18
CA MET A 411 7.96 11.86 -12.91
C MET A 411 8.13 12.92 -14.01
N LEU A 412 7.87 12.54 -15.26
CA LEU A 412 8.01 13.40 -16.44
C LEU A 412 6.89 14.43 -16.60
N ARG A 413 5.66 14.13 -16.17
CA ARG A 413 4.51 15.08 -16.23
C ARG A 413 4.80 16.42 -15.56
N ARG A 414 5.63 16.41 -14.50
CA ARG A 414 6.05 17.61 -13.77
C ARG A 414 6.92 18.55 -14.58
N GLU A 415 7.74 18.02 -15.47
CA GLU A 415 8.63 18.84 -16.32
C GLU A 415 7.84 19.56 -17.41
N ILE A 416 6.71 18.98 -17.84
CA ILE A 416 5.83 19.56 -18.88
C ILE A 416 4.96 20.69 -18.31
N THR A 417 4.40 20.54 -17.12
CA THR A 417 3.42 21.51 -16.58
C THR A 417 4.05 22.80 -16.07
N GLY A 418 5.37 22.84 -15.84
CA GLY A 418 6.07 24.05 -15.40
C GLY A 418 5.67 24.55 -14.00
N GLU A 419 4.81 23.83 -13.29
CA GLU A 419 4.31 24.16 -11.95
C GLU A 419 5.42 23.96 -10.91
N LYS A 420 6.39 24.89 -10.88
CA LYS A 420 7.38 25.01 -9.79
C LYS A 420 6.80 25.66 -8.54
N GLU A 421 5.63 26.28 -8.64
CA GLU A 421 5.04 27.11 -7.58
C GLU A 421 3.72 26.52 -7.08
N LYS A 422 3.83 25.40 -6.37
CA LYS A 422 3.08 25.06 -5.17
C LYS A 422 3.68 23.75 -4.69
N ILE A 423 4.49 23.82 -3.64
CA ILE A 423 4.88 22.66 -2.87
C ILE A 423 3.60 22.19 -2.16
N ASP A 424 2.68 21.60 -2.91
CA ASP A 424 1.57 20.90 -2.31
C ASP A 424 2.18 19.73 -1.54
N LYS A 425 1.73 19.56 -0.30
CA LYS A 425 2.05 18.43 0.60
C LYS A 425 1.79 17.05 -0.05
N TYR A 426 1.19 17.02 -1.24
CA TYR A 426 0.87 15.87 -2.09
C TYR A 426 1.77 15.73 -3.33
N SER A 427 2.96 16.34 -3.34
CA SER A 427 3.95 16.10 -4.38
C SER A 427 4.18 14.58 -4.56
N ILE A 428 3.76 13.99 -5.69
CA ILE A 428 4.09 12.61 -6.13
C ILE A 428 5.56 12.29 -5.77
N LYS A 429 5.78 11.36 -4.85
CA LYS A 429 7.12 11.00 -4.39
C LYS A 429 7.73 10.00 -5.37
N TYR A 430 9.04 10.08 -5.58
CA TYR A 430 9.75 9.00 -6.25
C TYR A 430 9.70 7.78 -5.34
N ASP A 431 9.17 6.67 -5.84
CA ASP A 431 8.99 5.43 -5.11
C ASP A 431 9.53 4.23 -5.91
N THR A 432 9.35 3.03 -5.38
CA THR A 432 9.79 1.79 -6.02
C THR A 432 9.08 1.51 -7.33
N LYS A 433 7.87 2.06 -7.55
CA LYS A 433 7.14 1.93 -8.82
C LYS A 433 7.82 2.72 -9.94
N CYS A 434 8.49 3.84 -9.61
CA CYS A 434 9.32 4.55 -10.57
C CYS A 434 10.52 3.69 -11.03
N GLU A 435 11.16 2.97 -10.10
CA GLU A 435 12.28 2.08 -10.43
C GLU A 435 11.86 0.86 -11.24
N VAL A 436 10.69 0.28 -10.95
CA VAL A 436 10.12 -0.81 -11.75
C VAL A 436 9.93 -0.37 -13.20
N HIS A 437 9.52 0.87 -13.44
CA HIS A 437 9.44 1.42 -14.80
C HIS A 437 10.82 1.52 -15.46
N SER A 438 11.80 2.10 -14.77
CA SER A 438 13.18 2.23 -15.29
C SER A 438 13.79 0.86 -15.60
N PHE A 439 13.57 -0.13 -14.73
CA PHE A 439 14.00 -1.50 -14.95
C PHE A 439 13.26 -2.14 -16.13
N GLY A 440 11.96 -1.89 -16.29
CA GLY A 440 11.20 -2.35 -17.46
C GLY A 440 11.78 -1.84 -18.80
N ILE A 441 12.19 -0.57 -18.86
CA ILE A 441 12.88 -0.01 -20.04
C ILE A 441 14.25 -0.69 -20.26
N LEU A 442 15.01 -0.92 -19.18
CA LEU A 442 16.29 -1.60 -19.23
C LEU A 442 16.18 -3.07 -19.71
N LEU A 443 15.13 -3.78 -19.28
CA LEU A 443 14.82 -5.13 -19.77
C LEU A 443 14.53 -5.14 -21.27
N TRP A 444 13.75 -4.16 -21.76
CA TRP A 444 13.52 -4.00 -23.20
C TRP A 444 14.83 -3.75 -23.95
N GLU A 445 15.69 -2.89 -23.42
CA GLU A 445 17.00 -2.57 -23.99
C GLU A 445 17.93 -3.79 -24.07
N ILE A 446 17.97 -4.62 -23.03
CA ILE A 446 18.73 -5.89 -23.03
C ILE A 446 18.19 -6.83 -24.12
N ALA A 447 16.87 -6.93 -24.22
CA ALA A 447 16.20 -7.81 -25.16
C ALA A 447 16.45 -7.42 -26.63
N GLU A 448 16.21 -6.15 -26.97
CA GLU A 448 16.27 -5.62 -28.34
C GLU A 448 17.66 -5.12 -28.73
N ARG A 449 18.57 -4.92 -27.77
CA ARG A 449 19.94 -4.39 -27.98
C ARG A 449 19.93 -3.05 -28.71
N LYS A 450 19.01 -2.17 -28.32
CA LYS A 450 18.81 -0.84 -28.91
C LYS A 450 18.74 0.22 -27.83
N ILE A 451 19.12 1.44 -28.21
CA ILE A 451 18.97 2.59 -27.32
C ILE A 451 17.45 2.89 -27.18
N PRO A 452 16.90 2.98 -25.95
CA PRO A 452 15.49 3.31 -25.77
C PRO A 452 15.16 4.66 -26.42
N TYR A 453 14.08 4.70 -27.22
CA TYR A 453 13.60 5.92 -27.86
C TYR A 453 14.61 6.58 -28.81
N GLU A 454 15.55 5.83 -29.39
CA GLU A 454 16.64 6.33 -30.24
C GLU A 454 16.17 7.23 -31.40
N GLN A 455 14.99 6.93 -31.95
CA GLN A 455 14.33 7.70 -32.99
C GLN A 455 14.01 9.15 -32.59
N PHE A 456 13.90 9.43 -31.29
CA PHE A 456 13.63 10.76 -30.75
C PHE A 456 14.92 11.36 -30.19
N LYS A 457 15.47 12.35 -30.90
CA LYS A 457 16.70 13.05 -30.49
C LYS A 457 16.46 14.06 -29.38
N ASP A 458 15.29 14.70 -29.38
CA ASP A 458 14.92 15.68 -28.34
C ASP A 458 14.32 14.97 -27.13
N PHE A 459 14.90 15.18 -25.95
CA PHE A 459 14.39 14.65 -24.68
C PHE A 459 12.96 15.13 -24.40
N MET A 460 12.58 16.34 -24.83
CA MET A 460 11.21 16.83 -24.66
C MET A 460 10.22 16.07 -25.55
N GLU A 461 10.65 15.57 -26.71
CA GLU A 461 9.83 14.69 -27.54
C GLU A 461 9.65 13.33 -26.86
N VAL A 462 10.72 12.73 -26.34
CA VAL A 462 10.66 11.49 -25.53
C VAL A 462 9.68 11.68 -24.37
N THR A 463 9.80 12.77 -23.62
CA THR A 463 8.91 13.11 -22.51
C THR A 463 7.44 13.14 -22.95
N ARG A 464 7.10 13.85 -24.03
CA ARG A 464 5.72 13.91 -24.55
C ARG A 464 5.20 12.53 -24.98
N LYS A 465 6.03 11.72 -25.64
CA LYS A 465 5.66 10.37 -26.08
C LYS A 465 5.39 9.46 -24.90
N VAL A 466 6.30 9.40 -23.92
CA VAL A 466 6.17 8.57 -22.72
C VAL A 466 4.93 8.96 -21.90
N VAL A 467 4.71 10.26 -21.70
CA VAL A 467 3.52 10.78 -20.99
C VAL A 467 2.23 10.49 -21.76
N GLY A 468 2.27 10.54 -23.09
CA GLY A 468 1.18 10.17 -23.99
C GLY A 468 0.92 8.66 -24.11
N GLY A 469 1.65 7.82 -23.35
CA GLY A 469 1.45 6.37 -23.30
C GLY A 469 2.24 5.57 -24.33
N TYR A 470 3.11 6.21 -25.13
CA TYR A 470 3.97 5.50 -26.06
C TYR A 470 5.03 4.68 -25.30
N ARG A 471 5.22 3.43 -25.73
CA ARG A 471 6.26 2.51 -25.24
C ARG A 471 6.90 1.80 -26.41
N GLU A 472 8.17 1.47 -26.25
CA GLU A 472 8.90 0.67 -27.23
C GLU A 472 8.26 -0.71 -27.40
N LYS A 473 8.30 -1.23 -28.64
CA LYS A 473 7.73 -2.53 -28.98
C LYS A 473 8.85 -3.53 -29.26
N PHE A 474 8.61 -4.80 -28.96
CA PHE A 474 9.48 -5.88 -29.39
C PHE A 474 9.38 -6.09 -30.90
N ARG A 475 10.49 -6.50 -31.53
CA ARG A 475 10.49 -6.86 -32.96
C ARG A 475 9.58 -8.07 -33.23
N ALA A 476 8.93 -8.09 -34.38
CA ALA A 476 8.16 -9.25 -34.81
C ALA A 476 9.08 -10.47 -34.97
N GLY A 477 8.66 -11.62 -34.44
CA GLY A 477 9.46 -12.86 -34.48
C GLY A 477 10.67 -12.88 -33.54
N THR A 478 10.70 -12.04 -32.50
CA THR A 478 11.77 -12.04 -31.50
C THR A 478 11.90 -13.39 -30.79
N ASP A 479 13.14 -13.77 -30.46
CA ASP A 479 13.52 -14.96 -29.71
C ASP A 479 13.23 -14.83 -28.19
N ILE A 480 12.86 -13.63 -27.75
CA ILE A 480 12.56 -13.31 -26.35
C ILE A 480 11.25 -13.99 -25.92
N PRO A 481 11.25 -14.80 -24.84
CA PRO A 481 10.06 -15.49 -24.35
C PRO A 481 8.88 -14.58 -24.08
N LYS A 482 7.66 -15.06 -24.37
CA LYS A 482 6.44 -14.27 -24.18
C LYS A 482 6.27 -13.78 -22.74
N LYS A 483 6.59 -14.64 -21.76
CA LYS A 483 6.56 -14.29 -20.32
C LYS A 483 7.48 -13.10 -20.00
N TYR A 484 8.65 -13.02 -20.63
CA TYR A 484 9.57 -11.88 -20.50
C TYR A 484 8.97 -10.60 -21.10
N GLN A 485 8.40 -10.69 -22.31
CA GLN A 485 7.77 -9.53 -22.96
C GLN A 485 6.60 -8.98 -22.13
N ASP A 486 5.77 -9.87 -21.59
CA ASP A 486 4.62 -9.47 -20.76
C ASP A 486 5.07 -8.85 -19.43
N LEU A 487 6.17 -9.33 -18.85
CA LEU A 487 6.80 -8.72 -17.67
C LEU A 487 7.26 -7.28 -17.98
N VAL A 488 7.95 -7.07 -19.11
CA VAL A 488 8.39 -5.75 -19.56
C VAL A 488 7.20 -4.81 -19.76
N ASN A 489 6.19 -5.24 -20.50
CA ASN A 489 5.00 -4.43 -20.79
C ASN A 489 4.24 -4.01 -19.52
N LYS A 490 4.09 -4.92 -18.55
CA LYS A 490 3.48 -4.60 -17.24
C LYS A 490 4.34 -3.64 -16.40
N SER A 491 5.67 -3.75 -16.52
CA SER A 491 6.60 -2.91 -15.75
C SER A 491 6.59 -1.45 -16.18
N VAL A 492 6.32 -1.18 -17.47
CA VAL A 492 6.29 0.17 -18.03
C VAL A 492 4.89 0.78 -18.10
N ASP A 493 3.91 0.19 -17.42
CA ASP A 493 2.51 0.67 -17.42
C ASP A 493 2.41 2.13 -16.95
N SER A 494 1.49 2.88 -17.56
CA SER A 494 1.28 4.29 -17.23
C SER A 494 0.69 4.50 -15.84
N ASN A 495 -0.06 3.51 -15.32
CA ASN A 495 -0.54 3.48 -13.96
C ASN A 495 0.51 2.80 -13.04
N PRO A 496 1.12 3.52 -12.07
CA PRO A 496 2.08 2.94 -11.13
C PRO A 496 1.53 1.74 -10.35
N GLY A 497 0.24 1.73 -10.04
CA GLY A 497 -0.42 0.64 -9.32
C GLY A 497 -0.53 -0.67 -10.11
N SER A 498 -0.48 -0.61 -11.44
CA SER A 498 -0.51 -1.79 -12.32
C SER A 498 0.85 -2.47 -12.44
N ARG A 499 1.94 -1.78 -12.08
CA ARG A 499 3.30 -2.30 -12.21
C ARG A 499 3.57 -3.39 -11.19
N PRO A 500 4.33 -4.45 -11.55
CA PRO A 500 4.67 -5.53 -10.62
C PRO A 500 5.54 -5.07 -9.45
N LEU A 501 5.76 -5.96 -8.50
CA LEU A 501 6.74 -5.80 -7.42
C LEU A 501 8.08 -6.40 -7.87
N PHE A 502 9.21 -5.89 -7.36
CA PHE A 502 10.53 -6.47 -7.66
C PHE A 502 10.62 -7.95 -7.33
N SER A 503 9.99 -8.37 -6.23
CA SER A 503 9.86 -9.79 -5.85
C SER A 503 9.28 -10.65 -6.97
N ARG A 504 8.19 -10.17 -7.60
CA ARG A 504 7.54 -10.85 -8.72
C ARG A 504 8.38 -10.84 -9.98
N MET A 505 9.02 -9.69 -10.27
CA MET A 505 9.92 -9.59 -11.42
C MET A 505 11.10 -10.57 -11.30
N LEU A 506 11.67 -10.68 -10.11
CA LEU A 506 12.75 -11.58 -9.81
C LEU A 506 12.35 -13.04 -10.00
N THR A 507 11.22 -13.46 -9.41
CA THR A 507 10.71 -14.84 -9.57
C THR A 507 10.38 -15.15 -11.03
N ASP A 508 9.78 -14.20 -11.76
CA ASP A 508 9.44 -14.41 -13.17
C ASP A 508 10.72 -14.58 -14.01
N LEU A 509 11.74 -13.76 -13.78
CA LEU A 509 13.03 -13.86 -14.47
C LEU A 509 13.79 -15.15 -14.09
N GLN A 510 13.74 -15.56 -12.82
CA GLN A 510 14.33 -16.82 -12.35
C GLN A 510 13.69 -18.02 -13.04
N ASP A 511 12.36 -18.05 -13.09
CA ASP A 511 11.60 -19.11 -13.77
C ASP A 511 11.96 -19.15 -15.26
N ILE A 512 12.01 -17.99 -15.92
CA ILE A 512 12.39 -17.90 -17.33
C ILE A 512 13.81 -18.42 -17.52
N PHE A 513 14.75 -18.05 -16.65
CA PHE A 513 16.13 -18.50 -16.71
C PHE A 513 16.26 -20.02 -16.54
N ARG A 514 15.63 -20.60 -15.50
CA ARG A 514 15.67 -22.04 -15.22
C ARG A 514 15.02 -22.87 -16.33
N ASN A 515 13.92 -22.39 -16.90
CA ASN A 515 13.23 -23.10 -18.00
C ASN A 515 14.05 -23.14 -19.30
N LEU A 516 15.05 -22.28 -19.46
CA LEU A 516 16.01 -22.38 -20.56
C LEU A 516 17.07 -23.46 -20.33
N GLU A 517 17.22 -23.96 -19.10
CA GLU A 517 18.22 -24.97 -18.73
C GLU A 517 17.69 -26.40 -18.81
N ALA A 518 16.37 -26.59 -18.87
CA ALA A 518 15.77 -27.92 -18.96
C ALA A 518 15.93 -28.49 -20.40
N PRO A 519 16.47 -29.70 -20.58
CA PRO A 519 16.40 -30.40 -21.86
C PRO A 519 14.94 -30.61 -22.22
N THR A 520 14.56 -30.29 -23.46
CA THR A 520 13.20 -30.41 -23.97
C THR A 520 12.71 -31.86 -23.88
N SER A 521 11.97 -32.19 -22.81
CA SER A 521 11.12 -33.38 -22.74
C SER A 521 9.65 -32.97 -22.70
N ARG A 522 8.88 -33.65 -23.55
CA ARG A 522 7.48 -33.46 -23.97
C ARG A 522 6.46 -33.20 -22.83
N PRO A 523 5.30 -32.59 -23.16
CA PRO A 523 4.29 -32.23 -22.17
C PRO A 523 3.63 -33.48 -21.57
N ILE A 524 3.65 -33.59 -20.25
CA ILE A 524 2.91 -34.64 -19.54
C ILE A 524 1.48 -34.17 -19.31
N SER A 525 0.58 -34.98 -19.84
CA SER A 525 -0.87 -34.95 -19.76
C SER A 525 -1.43 -34.91 -18.34
N ASN A 526 -2.56 -34.21 -18.21
CA ASN A 526 -3.56 -34.29 -17.13
C ASN A 526 -3.61 -35.64 -16.40
N ILE A 527 -3.28 -35.64 -15.11
CA ILE A 527 -3.74 -36.67 -14.16
C ILE A 527 -4.15 -35.96 -12.86
N ALA A 528 -5.45 -35.93 -12.60
CA ALA A 528 -6.01 -35.53 -11.31
C ALA A 528 -5.79 -36.66 -10.29
N PRO A 529 -5.43 -36.37 -9.02
CA PRO A 529 -5.45 -37.37 -7.97
C PRO A 529 -6.84 -37.49 -7.32
N PRO A 530 -7.17 -38.65 -6.72
CA PRO A 530 -8.54 -39.05 -6.42
C PRO A 530 -9.08 -38.49 -5.10
N VAL A 531 -10.40 -38.30 -5.08
CA VAL A 531 -11.24 -38.01 -3.91
C VAL A 531 -11.18 -39.17 -2.90
N ARG A 532 -10.97 -38.86 -1.61
CA ARG A 532 -11.24 -39.77 -0.49
C ARG A 532 -12.10 -39.08 0.57
N LYS A 533 -13.21 -39.72 0.95
CA LYS A 533 -14.14 -39.31 2.01
C LYS A 533 -13.63 -39.73 3.41
N MET A 534 -13.82 -38.82 4.37
CA MET A 534 -13.91 -38.85 5.85
C MET A 534 -13.49 -40.09 6.66
N THR A 535 -12.93 -39.84 7.86
CA THR A 535 -13.48 -40.33 9.15
C THR A 535 -13.09 -39.50 10.38
N GLN A 536 -13.97 -39.58 11.37
CA GLN A 536 -14.06 -38.95 12.69
C GLN A 536 -13.10 -39.57 13.72
N SER A 537 -11.91 -39.01 13.97
CA SER A 537 -11.09 -39.41 15.16
C SER A 537 -9.98 -38.43 15.55
N THR A 538 -10.20 -37.12 15.50
CA THR A 538 -9.18 -36.18 16.01
C THR A 538 -9.77 -34.93 16.66
N ILE A 539 -10.94 -35.10 17.28
CA ILE A 539 -11.48 -34.17 18.29
C ILE A 539 -11.27 -34.87 19.62
N GLU A 540 -10.13 -34.65 20.27
CA GLU A 540 -9.88 -34.95 21.69
C GLU A 540 -8.45 -34.46 22.03
N ALA A 541 -8.30 -33.15 22.22
CA ALA A 541 -7.16 -32.55 22.94
C ALA A 541 -7.35 -31.05 23.19
N ILE A 542 -8.53 -30.59 23.65
CA ILE A 542 -8.68 -29.24 24.22
C ILE A 542 -9.74 -29.27 25.33
N GLU A 543 -9.37 -29.79 26.48
CA GLU A 543 -9.93 -29.37 27.77
C GLU A 543 -8.77 -29.35 28.75
N ASP A 544 -8.14 -28.18 28.94
CA ASP A 544 -7.72 -27.79 30.29
C ASP A 544 -7.32 -26.32 30.38
N CYS A 545 -7.69 -25.74 31.52
CA CYS A 545 -7.28 -24.46 32.11
C CYS A 545 -8.01 -23.17 31.67
N ALA A 546 -9.16 -22.95 32.31
CA ALA A 546 -9.67 -21.63 32.67
C ALA A 546 -8.86 -21.02 33.85
N ILE A 547 -8.62 -19.71 33.85
CA ILE A 547 -8.37 -18.91 35.07
C ILE A 547 -9.08 -17.55 34.97
N ASN A 548 -9.81 -17.23 36.04
CA ASN A 548 -10.55 -16.01 36.37
C ASN A 548 -9.66 -14.76 36.53
N LEU A 549 -10.24 -13.57 36.33
CA LEU A 549 -9.83 -12.34 37.03
C LEU A 549 -11.02 -11.38 37.17
N ASP A 550 -11.23 -10.95 38.41
CA ASP A 550 -12.38 -10.24 38.98
C ASP A 550 -12.54 -8.76 38.55
N SER A 551 -13.78 -8.30 38.69
CA SER A 551 -14.27 -6.93 38.66
C SER A 551 -13.95 -6.16 39.94
N ASP A 552 -13.50 -4.91 39.82
CA ASP A 552 -14.13 -3.72 40.44
C ASP A 552 -13.18 -2.51 40.46
N SER A 553 -13.52 -1.46 39.72
CA SER A 553 -13.64 -0.08 40.22
C SER A 553 -14.05 0.84 39.07
N PHE A 554 -14.66 1.98 39.41
CA PHE A 554 -15.27 2.99 38.54
C PHE A 554 -16.74 2.79 38.20
N ASN A 555 -17.57 2.83 39.23
CA ASN A 555 -18.75 3.68 39.18
C ASN A 555 -18.41 5.02 39.85
N THR A 556 -18.57 6.13 39.13
CA THR A 556 -19.53 7.19 39.54
C THR A 556 -19.60 8.33 38.52
N VAL A 557 -20.84 8.84 38.40
CA VAL A 557 -21.32 10.02 37.67
C VAL A 557 -21.49 9.84 36.17
N TRP A 558 -22.73 9.66 35.72
CA TRP A 558 -23.39 10.33 34.56
C TRP A 558 -24.81 9.74 34.43
N ASP A 559 -25.68 10.10 35.36
CA ASP A 559 -27.12 9.85 35.26
C ASP A 559 -27.78 10.80 34.25
N SER A 560 -28.83 10.28 33.61
CA SER A 560 -29.94 10.98 32.92
C SER A 560 -29.74 11.41 31.46
N PHE A 561 -29.87 10.46 30.52
CA PHE A 561 -30.44 10.74 29.20
C PHE A 561 -31.00 9.46 28.55
N ASP A 562 -32.29 9.44 28.23
CA ASP A 562 -32.94 8.38 27.45
C ASP A 562 -32.62 8.59 25.95
N TRP A 563 -31.90 7.66 25.32
CA TRP A 563 -31.44 7.78 23.92
C TRP A 563 -32.40 7.11 22.93
N MET A 564 -32.57 7.69 21.73
CA MET A 564 -33.41 7.16 20.63
C MET A 564 -32.59 6.90 19.35
N THR A 565 -33.05 6.00 18.47
CA THR A 565 -32.37 5.65 17.20
C THR A 565 -32.41 6.77 16.16
N LEU A 566 -31.45 6.77 15.22
CA LEU A 566 -31.38 7.76 14.14
C LEU A 566 -32.65 7.80 13.28
N ASP A 567 -33.25 6.66 12.97
CA ASP A 567 -34.48 6.62 12.17
C ASP A 567 -35.70 7.11 12.95
N LYS A 568 -35.82 6.80 14.26
CA LYS A 568 -36.84 7.38 15.13
C LYS A 568 -36.68 8.90 15.22
N ALA A 569 -35.45 9.41 15.36
CA ALA A 569 -35.18 10.85 15.38
C ALA A 569 -35.60 11.55 14.08
N ILE A 570 -35.38 10.92 12.93
CA ILE A 570 -35.84 11.43 11.62
C ILE A 570 -37.36 11.37 11.51
N GLU A 571 -37.99 10.30 12.00
CA GLU A 571 -39.44 10.15 12.02
C GLU A 571 -40.10 11.24 12.89
N TYR A 572 -39.58 11.49 14.09
CA TYR A 572 -40.04 12.58 14.96
C TYR A 572 -39.87 13.94 14.30
N HIS A 573 -38.75 14.16 13.60
CA HIS A 573 -38.57 15.38 12.81
C HIS A 573 -39.62 15.52 11.69
N LYS A 574 -39.93 14.43 10.98
CA LYS A 574 -40.89 14.43 9.86
C LYS A 574 -42.34 14.57 10.30
N LYS A 575 -42.70 14.07 11.48
CA LYS A 575 -44.06 14.16 12.05
C LYS A 575 -44.37 15.51 12.71
N ASP A 576 -43.40 16.42 12.77
CA ASP A 576 -43.48 17.70 13.51
C ASP A 576 -44.02 17.50 14.94
N SER A 577 -43.61 16.38 15.57
CA SER A 577 -44.02 16.02 16.93
C SER A 577 -43.46 17.00 17.96
N SER A 578 -44.07 17.11 19.15
CA SER A 578 -43.65 17.96 20.28
C SER A 578 -42.29 17.62 20.92
N MET A 579 -41.47 16.80 20.25
CA MET A 579 -40.15 16.41 20.74
C MET A 579 -39.19 17.61 20.65
N ASP A 580 -38.40 17.82 21.70
CA ASP A 580 -37.46 18.94 21.76
C ASP A 580 -36.40 18.80 20.65
N LYS A 581 -36.29 19.85 19.82
CA LYS A 581 -35.31 19.93 18.72
C LYS A 581 -33.87 19.81 19.22
N GLN A 582 -33.61 20.13 20.49
CA GLN A 582 -32.31 19.94 21.13
C GLN A 582 -32.00 18.46 21.40
N ILE A 583 -33.02 17.65 21.74
CA ILE A 583 -32.87 16.20 21.92
C ILE A 583 -32.56 15.55 20.56
N LEU A 584 -33.28 15.96 19.52
CA LEU A 584 -33.02 15.50 18.16
C LEU A 584 -31.64 15.94 17.66
N TYR A 585 -31.24 17.19 17.95
CA TYR A 585 -29.90 17.67 17.61
C TYR A 585 -28.81 16.84 18.28
N LYS A 586 -28.89 16.57 19.59
CA LYS A 586 -27.94 15.71 20.31
C LYS A 586 -27.85 14.32 19.69
N CYS A 587 -28.99 13.73 19.33
CA CYS A 587 -29.03 12.44 18.61
C CYS A 587 -28.26 12.51 17.28
N PHE A 588 -28.54 13.49 16.42
CA PHE A 588 -27.81 13.66 15.16
C PHE A 588 -26.34 13.99 15.35
N ASP A 589 -26.00 14.74 16.40
CA ASP A 589 -24.66 15.12 16.79
C ASP A 589 -23.81 13.89 17.08
N THR A 590 -24.31 13.02 17.96
CA THR A 590 -23.66 11.77 18.36
C THR A 590 -23.49 10.82 17.18
N TYR A 591 -24.53 10.57 16.38
CA TYR A 591 -24.39 9.67 15.23
C TYR A 591 -23.46 10.24 14.13
N ALA A 592 -23.37 11.56 13.99
CA ALA A 592 -22.45 12.20 13.07
C ALA A 592 -20.99 12.08 13.50
N GLU A 593 -20.72 12.13 14.82
CA GLU A 593 -19.39 11.91 15.41
C GLU A 593 -18.89 10.48 15.19
N ILE A 594 -19.79 9.50 15.18
CA ILE A 594 -19.48 8.08 14.87
C ILE A 594 -19.35 7.85 13.35
N GLY A 595 -19.42 8.91 12.54
CA GLY A 595 -19.09 8.87 11.12
C GLY A 595 -20.28 8.64 10.19
N ASN A 596 -21.50 8.46 10.72
CA ASN A 596 -22.69 8.15 9.93
C ASN A 596 -23.02 9.30 8.94
N PRO A 597 -23.07 9.05 7.62
CA PRO A 597 -23.28 10.07 6.59
C PRO A 597 -24.67 10.73 6.66
N LYS A 598 -25.71 9.93 6.97
CA LYS A 598 -27.09 10.40 7.14
C LYS A 598 -27.21 11.31 8.37
N ALA A 599 -26.54 10.97 9.47
CA ALA A 599 -26.49 11.81 10.66
C ALA A 599 -25.68 13.09 10.44
N LYS A 600 -24.55 13.04 9.71
CA LYS A 600 -23.80 14.25 9.30
C LYS A 600 -24.68 15.22 8.51
N TYR A 601 -25.52 14.72 7.60
CA TYR A 601 -26.52 15.52 6.90
C TYR A 601 -27.52 16.18 7.87
N TRP A 602 -28.12 15.41 8.78
CA TRP A 602 -29.12 15.93 9.71
C TRP A 602 -28.52 16.90 10.74
N LYS A 603 -27.32 16.63 11.26
CA LYS A 603 -26.55 17.56 12.10
C LYS A 603 -26.31 18.88 11.35
N ALA A 604 -25.80 18.81 10.12
CA ALA A 604 -25.58 19.99 9.29
C ALA A 604 -26.86 20.79 9.04
N TYR A 605 -27.97 20.08 8.82
CA TYR A 605 -29.29 20.66 8.62
C TYR A 605 -29.78 21.41 9.86
N TYR A 606 -29.70 20.81 11.04
CA TYR A 606 -30.11 21.44 12.30
C TYR A 606 -29.27 22.67 12.64
N ILE A 607 -27.95 22.60 12.41
CA ILE A 607 -27.05 23.75 12.56
C ILE A 607 -27.45 24.87 11.59
N SER A 608 -27.72 24.53 10.32
CA SER A 608 -28.09 25.52 9.28
C SER A 608 -29.45 26.19 9.52
N LYS A 609 -30.34 25.54 10.29
CA LYS A 609 -31.66 26.04 10.67
C LYS A 609 -31.66 26.77 12.02
N GLY A 610 -30.53 26.79 12.73
CA GLY A 610 -30.43 27.41 14.05
C GLY A 610 -31.12 26.61 15.15
N TRP A 611 -31.33 25.31 14.95
CA TRP A 611 -31.96 24.41 15.94
C TRP A 611 -30.95 23.67 16.82
N SER A 612 -29.66 23.97 16.67
CA SER A 612 -28.60 23.45 17.53
C SER A 612 -28.40 24.34 18.78
N ASN A 613 -27.94 23.75 19.87
CA ASN A 613 -27.48 24.46 21.08
C ASN A 613 -26.03 24.97 20.96
N LEU A 614 -25.49 25.08 19.75
CA LEU A 614 -24.12 25.57 19.56
C LEU A 614 -24.03 27.07 19.84
N GLU A 615 -23.27 27.40 20.89
CA GLU A 615 -22.85 28.77 21.23
C GLU A 615 -21.66 29.20 20.37
N CYS A 616 -21.92 29.47 19.09
CA CYS A 616 -20.93 30.02 18.16
C CYS A 616 -21.55 31.01 17.18
N SER A 617 -20.71 31.80 16.51
CA SER A 617 -21.16 32.81 15.55
C SER A 617 -21.83 32.17 14.33
N ASP A 618 -22.74 32.88 13.67
CA ASP A 618 -23.41 32.39 12.44
C ASP A 618 -22.41 32.03 11.33
N ARG A 619 -21.26 32.72 11.31
CA ARG A 619 -20.17 32.42 10.38
C ARG A 619 -19.56 31.04 10.64
N GLU A 620 -19.40 30.67 11.91
CA GLU A 620 -18.88 29.36 12.32
C GLU A 620 -19.92 28.26 12.09
N LYS A 621 -21.20 28.53 12.36
CA LYS A 621 -22.31 27.62 12.03
C LYS A 621 -22.35 27.31 10.53
N HIS A 622 -22.23 28.33 9.67
CA HIS A 622 -22.15 28.12 8.23
C HIS A 622 -20.92 27.30 7.81
N LYS A 623 -19.75 27.55 8.43
CA LYS A 623 -18.52 26.81 8.13
C LYS A 623 -18.62 25.34 8.54
N LEU A 624 -19.24 25.05 9.68
CA LEU A 624 -19.44 23.70 10.17
C LEU A 624 -20.49 22.95 9.32
N SER A 625 -21.62 23.60 9.01
CA SER A 625 -22.65 23.02 8.13
C SER A 625 -22.11 22.67 6.75
N VAL A 626 -21.32 23.53 6.11
CA VAL A 626 -20.79 23.25 4.76
C VAL A 626 -19.79 22.09 4.76
N GLN A 627 -18.97 21.95 5.81
CA GLN A 627 -18.04 20.81 5.96
C GLN A 627 -18.80 19.49 6.16
N LEU A 628 -19.83 19.49 7.00
CA LEU A 628 -20.64 18.30 7.26
C LEU A 628 -21.51 17.91 6.05
N PHE A 629 -22.10 18.88 5.34
CA PHE A 629 -22.79 18.61 4.07
C PHE A 629 -21.84 18.06 3.01
N LYS A 630 -20.60 18.56 2.92
CA LYS A 630 -19.59 18.02 2.00
C LYS A 630 -19.27 16.57 2.32
N ALA A 631 -18.99 16.27 3.60
CA ALA A 631 -18.68 14.93 4.06
C ALA A 631 -19.82 13.92 3.79
N ALA A 632 -21.09 14.37 3.91
CA ALA A 632 -22.24 13.55 3.55
C ALA A 632 -22.43 13.43 2.02
N ALA A 633 -22.19 14.50 1.27
CA ALA A 633 -22.33 14.54 -0.19
C ALA A 633 -21.27 13.72 -0.95
N ASP A 634 -20.11 13.50 -0.33
CA ASP A 634 -19.01 12.69 -0.88
C ASP A 634 -19.12 11.20 -0.49
N TYR A 635 -20.05 10.84 0.40
CA TYR A 635 -20.31 9.45 0.79
C TYR A 635 -21.24 8.77 -0.25
N GLY A 636 -20.66 8.37 -1.38
CA GLY A 636 -21.39 7.71 -2.47
C GLY A 636 -22.43 8.60 -3.19
N ASP A 637 -23.17 8.00 -4.11
CA ASP A 637 -24.23 8.69 -4.87
C ASP A 637 -25.60 8.72 -4.14
N GLU A 638 -25.69 8.14 -2.94
CA GLU A 638 -26.96 7.87 -2.24
C GLU A 638 -27.59 9.08 -1.50
N TYR A 639 -26.91 10.23 -1.43
CA TYR A 639 -27.36 11.40 -0.65
C TYR A 639 -27.57 12.67 -1.49
N PRO A 640 -28.54 12.69 -2.42
CA PRO A 640 -28.78 13.83 -3.29
C PRO A 640 -29.21 15.10 -2.53
N ASP A 641 -29.88 14.97 -1.38
CA ASP A 641 -30.21 16.11 -0.50
C ASP A 641 -28.96 16.80 0.07
N ALA A 642 -27.94 16.03 0.44
CA ALA A 642 -26.67 16.57 0.95
C ALA A 642 -25.90 17.28 -0.18
N GLN A 643 -25.87 16.67 -1.37
CA GLN A 643 -25.26 17.23 -2.58
C GLN A 643 -25.92 18.57 -2.96
N LEU A 644 -27.26 18.65 -2.95
CA LEU A 644 -28.00 19.90 -3.19
C LEU A 644 -27.65 20.98 -2.16
N ARG A 645 -27.68 20.64 -0.86
CA ARG A 645 -27.45 21.62 0.22
C ARG A 645 -26.02 22.12 0.22
N TYR A 646 -25.03 21.24 0.01
CA TYR A 646 -23.64 21.64 -0.18
C TYR A 646 -23.49 22.59 -1.36
N ALA A 647 -23.98 22.21 -2.54
CA ALA A 647 -23.93 23.03 -3.74
C ALA A 647 -24.56 24.41 -3.54
N THR A 648 -25.68 24.49 -2.83
CA THR A 648 -26.37 25.75 -2.51
C THR A 648 -25.51 26.64 -1.60
N MET A 649 -24.85 26.07 -0.58
CA MET A 649 -23.98 26.84 0.32
C MET A 649 -22.73 27.36 -0.40
N VAL A 650 -22.12 26.53 -1.26
CA VAL A 650 -20.97 26.93 -2.08
C VAL A 650 -21.37 28.02 -3.08
N MET A 651 -22.51 27.88 -3.77
CA MET A 651 -23.01 28.88 -4.72
C MET A 651 -23.27 30.24 -4.05
N GLN A 652 -23.78 30.23 -2.82
CA GLN A 652 -24.08 31.44 -2.03
C GLN A 652 -22.88 31.98 -1.24
N GLY A 653 -21.75 31.28 -1.20
CA GLY A 653 -20.59 31.66 -0.39
C GLY A 653 -20.82 31.57 1.13
N LYS A 654 -21.74 30.71 1.58
CA LYS A 654 -22.05 30.55 3.02
C LYS A 654 -21.07 29.57 3.66
N GLY A 655 -20.18 30.08 4.50
CA GLY A 655 -19.20 29.27 5.23
C GLY A 655 -17.98 28.81 4.41
N VAL A 656 -17.98 29.08 3.10
CA VAL A 656 -16.91 28.77 2.14
C VAL A 656 -16.85 29.89 1.09
N LYS A 657 -15.70 30.05 0.42
CA LYS A 657 -15.61 31.00 -0.70
C LYS A 657 -16.56 30.56 -1.83
N PRO A 658 -17.29 31.48 -2.48
CA PRO A 658 -18.16 31.14 -3.59
C PRO A 658 -17.38 30.47 -4.72
N ASP A 659 -17.86 29.31 -5.17
CA ASP A 659 -17.30 28.57 -6.31
C ASP A 659 -18.45 28.02 -7.15
N LYS A 660 -18.72 28.68 -8.29
CA LYS A 660 -19.84 28.32 -9.17
C LYS A 660 -19.60 26.99 -9.88
N ASP A 661 -18.34 26.67 -10.20
CA ASP A 661 -17.96 25.46 -10.93
C ASP A 661 -18.01 24.22 -10.01
N GLU A 662 -17.60 24.36 -8.76
CA GLU A 662 -17.78 23.31 -7.76
C GLU A 662 -19.27 23.11 -7.44
N ALA A 663 -20.03 24.18 -7.24
CA ALA A 663 -21.46 24.09 -6.94
C ALA A 663 -22.24 23.39 -8.06
N ILE A 664 -21.99 23.72 -9.34
CA ILE A 664 -22.70 23.09 -10.45
C ILE A 664 -22.36 21.59 -10.58
N LYS A 665 -21.13 21.18 -10.25
CA LYS A 665 -20.73 19.76 -10.23
C LYS A 665 -21.56 18.95 -9.24
N TYR A 666 -21.82 19.47 -8.05
CA TYR A 666 -22.65 18.78 -7.04
C TYR A 666 -24.15 18.89 -7.35
N PHE A 667 -24.62 19.99 -7.94
CA PHE A 667 -25.99 20.05 -8.47
C PHE A 667 -26.23 19.01 -9.56
N LEU A 668 -25.27 18.78 -10.46
CA LEU A 668 -25.34 17.75 -11.49
C LEU A 668 -25.37 16.33 -10.90
N LYS A 669 -24.60 16.06 -9.84
CA LYS A 669 -24.67 14.77 -9.12
C LYS A 669 -26.08 14.51 -8.57
N ALA A 670 -26.63 15.49 -7.84
CA ALA A 670 -27.97 15.39 -7.27
C ALA A 670 -29.06 15.26 -8.36
N ALA A 671 -28.91 15.99 -9.47
CA ALA A 671 -29.83 15.93 -10.61
C ALA A 671 -29.79 14.57 -11.32
N LYS A 672 -28.61 13.95 -11.48
CA LYS A 672 -28.49 12.58 -12.03
C LYS A 672 -29.22 11.55 -11.17
N ASN A 673 -29.26 11.76 -9.85
CA ASN A 673 -29.97 10.91 -8.89
C ASN A 673 -31.46 11.27 -8.72
N GLY A 674 -32.03 12.05 -9.65
CA GLY A 674 -33.48 12.28 -9.69
C GLY A 674 -33.97 13.47 -8.85
N HIS A 675 -33.10 14.25 -8.21
CA HIS A 675 -33.52 15.33 -7.31
C HIS A 675 -34.04 16.55 -8.07
N LEU A 676 -35.35 16.81 -7.96
CA LEU A 676 -36.06 17.82 -8.77
C LEU A 676 -35.54 19.24 -8.60
N VAL A 677 -35.28 19.67 -7.36
CA VAL A 677 -34.73 21.02 -7.08
C VAL A 677 -33.33 21.19 -7.69
N ALA A 678 -32.51 20.12 -7.69
CA ALA A 678 -31.19 20.17 -8.29
C ALA A 678 -31.29 20.27 -9.82
N MET A 679 -32.20 19.51 -10.45
CA MET A 679 -32.47 19.61 -11.89
C MET A 679 -32.87 21.04 -12.30
N PHE A 680 -33.75 21.69 -11.53
CA PHE A 680 -34.15 23.08 -11.76
C PHE A 680 -32.99 24.06 -11.57
N ASN A 681 -32.16 23.88 -10.54
CA ASN A 681 -30.99 24.72 -10.30
C ASN A 681 -29.90 24.56 -11.39
N VAL A 682 -29.71 23.34 -11.90
CA VAL A 682 -28.85 23.09 -13.06
C VAL A 682 -29.41 23.80 -14.29
N ALA A 683 -30.70 23.65 -14.56
CA ALA A 683 -31.33 24.24 -15.74
C ALA A 683 -31.26 25.77 -15.73
N THR A 684 -31.58 26.40 -14.60
CA THR A 684 -31.48 27.86 -14.45
C THR A 684 -30.05 28.38 -14.56
N TYR A 685 -29.07 27.64 -14.04
CA TYR A 685 -27.65 27.96 -14.23
C TYR A 685 -27.28 27.95 -15.72
N TYR A 686 -27.59 26.88 -16.44
CA TYR A 686 -27.30 26.78 -17.87
C TYR A 686 -28.02 27.84 -18.71
N TYR A 687 -29.27 28.19 -18.39
CA TYR A 687 -29.96 29.30 -19.06
C TYR A 687 -29.30 30.66 -18.84
N SER A 688 -28.60 30.85 -17.71
CA SER A 688 -27.89 32.11 -17.43
C SER A 688 -26.59 32.27 -18.22
N ILE A 689 -26.05 31.18 -18.77
CA ILE A 689 -24.78 31.13 -19.53
C ILE A 689 -24.99 30.85 -21.03
N HIS A 690 -26.22 31.05 -21.55
CA HIS A 690 -26.77 30.75 -22.90
C HIS A 690 -27.48 29.39 -23.04
N GLU A 691 -28.58 29.35 -23.82
CA GLU A 691 -29.45 28.16 -24.01
C GLU A 691 -28.64 26.91 -24.41
N ASN A 692 -28.54 25.98 -23.47
CA ASN A 692 -27.84 24.71 -23.64
C ASN A 692 -28.86 23.56 -23.61
N GLU A 693 -28.71 22.58 -24.50
CA GLU A 693 -29.53 21.36 -24.57
C GLU A 693 -29.65 20.67 -23.21
N LEU A 694 -28.58 20.70 -22.40
CA LEU A 694 -28.57 20.13 -21.05
C LEU A 694 -29.49 20.87 -20.05
N GLY A 695 -29.62 22.19 -20.20
CA GLY A 695 -30.54 23.00 -19.39
C GLY A 695 -32.00 22.70 -19.72
N ASN A 696 -32.32 22.60 -21.01
CA ASN A 696 -33.65 22.17 -21.49
C ASN A 696 -33.99 20.76 -21.01
N TYR A 697 -33.05 19.83 -21.11
CA TYR A 697 -33.21 18.45 -20.67
C TYR A 697 -33.64 18.35 -19.20
N TYR A 698 -32.91 18.99 -18.28
CA TYR A 698 -33.25 18.94 -16.86
C TYR A 698 -34.50 19.75 -16.50
N MET A 699 -34.79 20.85 -17.21
CA MET A 699 -36.00 21.65 -17.00
C MET A 699 -37.26 20.85 -17.36
N ILE A 700 -37.28 20.19 -18.52
CA ILE A 700 -38.41 19.36 -18.99
C ILE A 700 -38.63 18.17 -18.04
N ILE A 701 -37.56 17.48 -17.63
CA ILE A 701 -37.68 16.35 -16.69
C ILE A 701 -38.23 16.80 -15.34
N ALA A 702 -37.77 17.92 -14.80
CA ALA A 702 -38.27 18.45 -13.54
C ALA A 702 -39.77 18.82 -13.65
N ALA A 703 -40.19 19.41 -14.78
CA ALA A 703 -41.57 19.77 -15.03
C ALA A 703 -42.47 18.53 -15.19
N ASN A 704 -42.03 17.51 -15.92
CA ASN A 704 -42.74 16.23 -16.10
C ASN A 704 -42.89 15.43 -14.82
N LYS A 705 -41.94 15.58 -13.90
CA LYS A 705 -42.02 15.00 -12.56
C LYS A 705 -42.79 15.87 -11.56
N GLY A 706 -43.46 16.94 -12.02
CA GLY A 706 -44.39 17.73 -11.21
C GLY A 706 -43.78 18.89 -10.42
N TYR A 707 -42.53 19.31 -10.69
CA TYR A 707 -41.94 20.44 -9.96
C TYR A 707 -42.53 21.79 -10.42
N GLU A 708 -43.34 22.41 -9.57
CA GLU A 708 -44.14 23.61 -9.90
C GLU A 708 -43.33 24.78 -10.48
N GLN A 709 -42.13 25.05 -9.96
CA GLN A 709 -41.31 26.14 -10.47
C GLN A 709 -40.81 25.86 -11.91
N ALA A 710 -40.52 24.59 -12.24
CA ALA A 710 -40.17 24.20 -13.61
C ALA A 710 -41.39 24.27 -14.55
N ILE A 711 -42.55 23.80 -14.10
CA ILE A 711 -43.83 23.91 -14.82
C ILE A 711 -44.14 25.37 -15.15
N ASN A 712 -44.06 26.26 -14.17
CA ASN A 712 -44.33 27.68 -14.35
C ASN A 712 -43.30 28.34 -15.28
N TYR A 713 -42.03 27.93 -15.21
CA TYR A 713 -41.00 28.40 -16.12
C TYR A 713 -41.29 27.99 -17.57
N CYS A 714 -41.61 26.71 -17.80
CA CYS A 714 -41.93 26.20 -19.13
C CYS A 714 -43.18 26.87 -19.72
N LYS A 715 -44.25 27.04 -18.93
CA LYS A 715 -45.47 27.78 -19.32
C LYS A 715 -45.16 29.22 -19.71
N LYS A 716 -44.33 29.92 -18.92
CA LYS A 716 -43.94 31.31 -19.20
C LYS A 716 -43.09 31.46 -20.47
N LYS A 717 -42.35 30.41 -20.84
CA LYS A 717 -41.42 30.39 -21.98
C LYS A 717 -41.95 29.65 -23.21
N ASN A 718 -43.19 29.16 -23.19
CA ASN A 718 -43.79 28.33 -24.25
C ASN A 718 -42.93 27.09 -24.60
N ILE A 719 -42.25 26.50 -23.61
CA ILE A 719 -41.49 25.26 -23.77
C ILE A 719 -42.47 24.10 -23.61
N SER A 720 -42.53 23.18 -24.57
CA SER A 720 -43.29 21.92 -24.43
C SER A 720 -42.53 20.98 -23.52
N TYR A 721 -43.17 20.47 -22.47
CA TYR A 721 -42.58 19.53 -21.52
C TYR A 721 -43.48 18.32 -21.35
#